data_AF-A0A924HTJ0-F1
#
_entry.id   AF-A0A924HTJ0-F1
#
_cell.length_a   1.000
_cell.length_b   1.000
_cell.length_c   1.000
_cell.angle_alpha   90.00
_cell.angle_beta   90.00
_cell.angle_gamma   90.00
#
_symmetry.space_group_name_H-M   'P 1'
#
loop_
_entity.id
_entity.type
_entity.pdbx_description
1 polymer ?
#
loop_
_entity_poly.entity_id
_entity_poly.type
_entity_poly.pdbx_seq_one_letter_code
_entity_poly.pdbx_strand_id
1 'polypeptide(L)'
;MKVSSEPLAHSGGHLLAKHLQSVADIGAGFSAGFEPCAIHLRWAYLAGLWHDLGKYRPGFQRYVVYDPNAHIEGQGKVGGRDKTHSAAGALWAMQKLGETHGPKGAMAARVLAYLIASHHAGLYDWESTLKTPGLSQRLSEDDCKTELQEARDAHPPESILSHSDFVPDLLRSIPGGKNGQEGFALWVRMLFSCLVDADFLDTEAHFDAGKPARRDGFPTLEQMRTAFDVHMAAKATATDITSTVNPLRADVLRQCRDKAALPAGFFSLTVPTGGGKTLSSLAFALKHTQTHGQRRVIYAIPYTSIIEQTADVFRAVFKDLGDEVLIEHHSQADAADRDETALSRLACENWEAPLVVTTNVQLFESLFAAKTSRCRKLHNIVNSIIVLDEAQQLPPEFLQPILDALSLLVKHYGVTVVLCTATQPALNSTDYFDKSNNLRGLDNVREIIDHPDALFEALKRVTVELPPDLNISTPWAVIAEKIAAEDCVLAIVSTRKAARELHHLLPPGTLHLSALMCGAHRKSVIDQIKARLKAKRDGRDLQPLRVVSTQLVEAGVDIDFPVVYRALAGLDSIAQAAGRCNREGRLEEPGRVVVFVPPEPPPLGHLRKAAQACVSTLHGQRADPLARALFASYFRDFYSKVDLDGKKIVPMLKVEPATLGVRFRTAAEAFRLIDDKDSATVVVRYAEHSDEIEKLLGILGAEGPARWLMGKLQRYIVSIHKRVADKMLGQGGLTLPMPGLYVQVNADNLYDSTLGLKLDDDIYNPGGFTVWWETMPSFCLEVAGPFACFTRPEMKVERVSYDVMTPSAARSIFEAILWKPAIRWRVHRIEVLKPISWINLRRNEVSAVVSTRNVQQAMAAGSGQLALYIEEERQQRAGYFLRDVAYRIHADLSLTPGGNEPLMKYTEMFTRRAIKGQCVNQPYLGCREFAAAFNLVTPDATTALPNGETRELGWMLHDLDFTHPSDPQPRFFNAKMVAGVVEVPPFEEARG
;
A
#
# COMPACT_ATOMS: atom_id res chain seq x y z
N MET A 1 -39.80 31.16 36.81
CA MET A 1 -39.25 29.96 37.46
C MET A 1 -37.74 29.98 37.27
N LYS A 2 -36.98 30.17 38.36
CA LYS A 2 -35.51 30.12 38.37
C LYS A 2 -35.10 28.65 38.20
N VAL A 3 -34.58 28.28 37.04
CA VAL A 3 -33.84 27.03 36.90
C VAL A 3 -32.42 27.33 37.37
N SER A 4 -32.18 27.13 38.66
CA SER A 4 -30.83 26.91 39.20
C SER A 4 -30.44 25.49 38.80
N SER A 5 -30.14 25.26 37.52
CA SER A 5 -29.52 24.01 37.09
C SER A 5 -28.01 24.18 37.25
N GLU A 6 -27.42 23.35 38.09
CA GLU A 6 -25.97 23.22 38.19
C GLU A 6 -25.37 22.95 36.78
N PRO A 7 -24.14 23.41 36.49
CA PRO A 7 -23.52 23.22 35.18
C PRO A 7 -23.38 21.75 34.79
N LEU A 8 -23.64 21.45 33.52
CA LEU A 8 -23.62 20.09 32.96
C LEU A 8 -22.40 19.86 32.05
N ALA A 9 -21.79 18.67 32.14
CA ALA A 9 -20.75 18.21 31.21
C ALA A 9 -21.34 17.71 29.88
N HIS A 10 -22.48 17.01 29.95
CA HIS A 10 -23.17 16.41 28.80
C HIS A 10 -24.69 16.49 28.96
N SER A 11 -25.41 16.22 27.87
CA SER A 11 -26.88 16.12 27.91
C SER A 11 -27.31 14.97 28.85
N GLY A 12 -28.55 15.00 29.36
CA GLY A 12 -29.02 13.93 30.26
C GLY A 12 -28.54 14.04 31.72
N GLY A 13 -28.15 15.24 32.19
CA GLY A 13 -27.98 15.53 33.62
C GLY A 13 -26.62 15.17 34.22
N HIS A 14 -25.57 14.97 33.41
CA HIS A 14 -24.23 14.72 33.92
C HIS A 14 -23.62 16.02 34.49
N LEU A 15 -23.51 16.14 35.82
CA LEU A 15 -22.97 17.33 36.48
C LEU A 15 -21.49 17.55 36.15
N LEU A 16 -21.13 18.76 35.74
CA LEU A 16 -19.77 19.10 35.29
C LEU A 16 -18.72 18.92 36.37
N ALA A 17 -18.98 19.39 37.60
CA ALA A 17 -18.03 19.24 38.69
C ALA A 17 -17.75 17.76 39.04
N LYS A 18 -18.78 16.91 38.97
CA LYS A 18 -18.67 15.47 39.23
C LYS A 18 -17.88 14.77 38.12
N HIS A 19 -18.18 15.09 36.86
CA HIS A 19 -17.45 14.61 35.69
C HIS A 19 -15.95 14.93 35.78
N LEU A 20 -15.61 16.21 35.99
CA LEU A 20 -14.21 16.66 36.10
C LEU A 20 -13.45 15.93 37.22
N GLN A 21 -14.09 15.71 38.37
CA GLN A 21 -13.49 14.97 39.47
C GLN A 21 -13.30 13.48 39.13
N SER A 22 -14.32 12.86 38.54
CA SER A 22 -14.28 11.45 38.11
C SER A 22 -13.17 11.21 37.08
N VAL A 23 -13.08 12.05 36.04
CA VAL A 23 -12.03 11.98 35.02
C VAL A 23 -10.64 12.20 35.64
N ALA A 24 -10.51 13.12 36.60
CA ALA A 24 -9.26 13.35 37.32
C ALA A 24 -8.82 12.10 38.11
N ASP A 25 -9.74 11.47 38.84
CA ASP A 25 -9.47 10.29 39.65
C ASP A 25 -9.15 9.05 38.80
N ILE A 26 -9.94 8.80 37.74
CA ILE A 26 -9.72 7.71 36.80
C ILE A 26 -8.39 7.89 36.05
N GLY A 27 -8.15 9.10 35.50
CA GLY A 27 -6.92 9.41 34.79
C GLY A 27 -5.67 9.29 35.67
N ALA A 28 -5.75 9.75 36.93
CA ALA A 28 -4.71 9.50 37.92
C ALA A 28 -4.50 8.00 38.12
N GLY A 29 -5.56 7.22 38.35
CA GLY A 29 -5.51 5.77 38.48
C GLY A 29 -4.76 5.06 37.34
N PHE A 30 -4.99 5.46 36.09
CA PHE A 30 -4.29 4.91 34.92
C PHE A 30 -2.78 5.16 34.93
N SER A 31 -2.35 6.33 35.40
CA SER A 31 -0.93 6.70 35.48
C SER A 31 -0.18 6.11 36.69
N ALA A 32 -0.89 5.41 37.59
CA ALA A 32 -0.29 4.84 38.81
C ALA A 32 0.83 3.82 38.52
N GLY A 33 0.89 3.25 37.32
CA GLY A 33 1.94 2.31 36.92
C GLY A 33 3.22 2.95 36.35
N PHE A 34 3.27 4.28 36.17
CA PHE A 34 4.40 4.95 35.52
C PHE A 34 5.50 5.20 36.55
N GLU A 35 6.78 4.95 36.26
CA GLU A 35 7.84 5.23 37.23
C GLU A 35 8.40 6.67 37.05
N PRO A 36 8.58 7.45 38.15
CA PRO A 36 8.09 7.25 39.51
C PRO A 36 6.60 7.63 39.67
N CYS A 37 5.79 6.75 40.26
CA CYS A 37 4.31 6.81 40.25
C CYS A 37 3.74 8.14 40.76
N ALA A 38 4.20 8.60 41.92
CA ALA A 38 3.59 9.73 42.62
C ALA A 38 3.57 11.04 41.81
N ILE A 39 4.56 11.24 40.95
CA ILE A 39 4.68 12.47 40.15
C ILE A 39 3.64 12.48 39.03
N HIS A 40 3.48 11.35 38.33
CA HIS A 40 2.59 11.23 37.17
C HIS A 40 1.11 11.32 37.52
N LEU A 41 0.73 10.79 38.69
CA LEU A 41 -0.64 10.88 39.23
C LEU A 41 -1.16 12.33 39.22
N ARG A 42 -0.32 13.27 39.66
CA ARG A 42 -0.72 14.68 39.76
C ARG A 42 -0.88 15.36 38.40
N TRP A 43 -0.07 14.99 37.41
CA TRP A 43 -0.21 15.49 36.05
C TRP A 43 -1.51 15.01 35.41
N ALA A 44 -1.80 13.71 35.51
CA ALA A 44 -3.03 13.13 34.97
C ALA A 44 -4.28 13.67 35.70
N TYR A 45 -4.21 13.81 37.02
CA TYR A 45 -5.27 14.40 37.83
C TYR A 45 -5.61 15.83 37.41
N LEU A 46 -4.61 16.72 37.33
CA LEU A 46 -4.84 18.11 36.91
C LEU A 46 -5.33 18.21 35.47
N ALA A 47 -4.84 17.34 34.58
CA ALA A 47 -5.34 17.28 33.21
C ALA A 47 -6.83 16.93 33.20
N GLY A 48 -7.25 15.89 33.92
CA GLY A 48 -8.66 15.50 34.04
C GLY A 48 -9.54 16.57 34.67
N LEU A 49 -9.04 17.24 35.71
CA LEU A 49 -9.82 18.23 36.44
C LEU A 49 -10.06 19.52 35.64
N TRP A 50 -9.12 19.87 34.75
CA TRP A 50 -9.19 21.13 33.99
C TRP A 50 -9.57 20.94 32.51
N HIS A 51 -9.60 19.72 31.97
CA HIS A 51 -9.76 19.53 30.52
C HIS A 51 -11.00 20.23 29.94
N ASP A 52 -12.08 20.20 30.72
CA ASP A 52 -13.42 20.65 30.35
C ASP A 52 -13.85 21.94 31.05
N LEU A 53 -12.89 22.71 31.58
CA LEU A 53 -13.19 23.97 32.28
C LEU A 53 -14.00 24.95 31.42
N GLY A 54 -13.84 24.91 30.09
CA GLY A 54 -14.60 25.73 29.15
C GLY A 54 -16.10 25.41 29.12
N LYS A 55 -16.52 24.26 29.64
CA LYS A 55 -17.95 23.89 29.70
C LYS A 55 -18.73 24.75 30.70
N TYR A 56 -18.08 25.43 31.66
CA TYR A 56 -18.74 26.38 32.56
C TYR A 56 -19.32 27.61 31.85
N ARG A 57 -18.87 27.89 30.62
CA ARG A 57 -19.30 29.07 29.85
C ARG A 57 -20.82 29.07 29.61
N PRO A 58 -21.49 30.22 29.71
CA PRO A 58 -22.92 30.32 29.42
C PRO A 58 -23.30 29.84 28.00
N GLY A 59 -22.43 30.08 27.01
CA GLY A 59 -22.62 29.60 25.63
C GLY A 59 -22.70 28.07 25.53
N PHE A 60 -21.76 27.39 26.19
CA PHE A 60 -21.69 25.93 26.21
C PHE A 60 -22.87 25.31 26.98
N GLN A 61 -23.23 25.89 28.13
CA GLN A 61 -24.38 25.41 28.91
C GLN A 61 -25.69 25.52 28.13
N ARG A 62 -25.90 26.57 27.32
CA ARG A 62 -27.03 26.62 26.38
C ARG A 62 -26.94 25.48 25.37
N TYR A 63 -25.78 25.26 24.75
CA TYR A 63 -25.59 24.19 23.77
C TYR A 63 -25.97 22.80 24.33
N VAL A 64 -25.50 22.44 25.53
CA VAL A 64 -25.78 21.15 26.17
C VAL A 64 -27.26 20.95 26.49
N VAL A 65 -27.97 22.01 26.88
CA VAL A 65 -29.40 21.95 27.23
C VAL A 65 -30.30 21.83 25.99
N TYR A 66 -29.93 22.49 24.88
CA TYR A 66 -30.78 22.55 23.68
C TYR A 66 -30.52 21.42 22.66
N ASP A 67 -29.41 20.69 22.78
CA ASP A 67 -29.05 19.62 21.85
C ASP A 67 -29.03 18.25 22.55
N PRO A 68 -30.02 17.36 22.30
CA PRO A 68 -30.04 16.01 22.86
C PRO A 68 -28.77 15.20 22.53
N ASN A 69 -28.14 15.52 21.38
CA ASN A 69 -26.93 14.87 20.89
C ASN A 69 -25.65 15.68 21.22
N ALA A 70 -25.69 16.61 22.19
CA ALA A 70 -24.52 17.40 22.58
C ALA A 70 -23.31 16.55 23.01
N HIS A 71 -23.53 15.29 23.40
CA HIS A 71 -22.50 14.31 23.75
C HIS A 71 -21.83 13.66 22.53
N ILE A 72 -22.34 13.85 21.30
CA ILE A 72 -21.78 13.34 20.04
C ILE A 72 -21.14 14.50 19.28
N GLU A 73 -19.81 14.51 19.19
CA GLU A 73 -19.09 15.54 18.45
C GLU A 73 -19.49 15.58 16.97
N GLY A 74 -19.82 16.78 16.46
CA GLY A 74 -20.03 17.03 15.03
C GLY A 74 -21.46 16.91 14.49
N GLN A 75 -22.45 16.52 15.30
CA GLN A 75 -23.85 16.37 14.84
C GLN A 75 -24.82 17.49 15.27
N GLY A 76 -24.36 18.49 16.02
CA GLY A 76 -25.26 19.46 16.65
C GLY A 76 -25.75 20.63 15.78
N LYS A 77 -26.97 21.12 16.03
CA LYS A 77 -27.67 22.20 15.26
C LYS A 77 -27.29 23.64 15.65
N VAL A 78 -26.43 23.84 16.65
CA VAL A 78 -26.06 25.15 17.22
C VAL A 78 -24.77 25.72 16.59
N GLY A 79 -24.64 27.06 16.56
CA GLY A 79 -23.50 27.78 15.98
C GLY A 79 -22.13 27.38 16.55
N GLY A 80 -21.07 27.46 15.72
CA GLY A 80 -19.76 26.88 16.03
C GLY A 80 -19.04 27.41 17.28
N ARG A 81 -19.25 28.67 17.66
CA ARG A 81 -18.56 29.32 18.80
C ARG A 81 -19.07 28.88 20.18
N ASP A 82 -20.35 28.50 20.27
CA ASP A 82 -20.95 28.02 21.53
C ASP A 82 -20.52 26.57 21.86
N LYS A 83 -19.89 25.86 20.92
CA LYS A 83 -19.42 24.48 21.07
C LYS A 83 -17.98 24.36 21.58
N THR A 84 -17.17 25.42 21.50
CA THR A 84 -15.75 25.37 21.89
C THR A 84 -15.58 25.38 23.41
N HIS A 85 -14.68 24.55 23.93
CA HIS A 85 -14.44 24.47 25.37
C HIS A 85 -13.06 23.92 25.78
N SER A 86 -12.24 23.48 24.82
CA SER A 86 -10.95 22.83 25.09
C SER A 86 -9.79 23.81 25.37
N ALA A 87 -9.97 25.11 25.15
CA ALA A 87 -8.90 26.10 25.34
C ALA A 87 -8.85 26.65 26.77
N ALA A 88 -10.00 26.83 27.42
CA ALA A 88 -10.08 27.46 28.74
C ALA A 88 -9.21 26.75 29.80
N GLY A 89 -9.28 25.42 29.88
CA GLY A 89 -8.49 24.65 30.84
C GLY A 89 -6.97 24.75 30.61
N ALA A 90 -6.56 24.74 29.35
CA ALA A 90 -5.15 24.88 28.97
C ALA A 90 -4.61 26.28 29.34
N LEU A 91 -5.37 27.33 29.01
CA LEU A 91 -5.01 28.71 29.38
C LEU A 91 -5.03 28.93 30.89
N TRP A 92 -5.98 28.32 31.60
CA TRP A 92 -6.04 28.36 33.06
C TRP A 92 -4.78 27.74 33.67
N ALA A 93 -4.34 26.57 33.20
CA ALA A 93 -3.10 25.95 33.66
C ALA A 93 -1.89 26.87 33.43
N MET A 94 -1.81 27.52 32.27
CA MET A 94 -0.73 28.47 31.93
C MET A 94 -0.72 29.69 32.85
N GLN A 95 -1.88 30.28 33.10
CA GLN A 95 -2.02 31.41 34.00
C GLN A 95 -1.69 31.01 35.45
N LYS A 96 -2.37 29.99 35.98
CA LYS A 96 -2.30 29.61 37.39
C LYS A 96 -0.92 29.11 37.79
N LEU A 97 -0.30 28.24 36.99
CA LEU A 97 1.04 27.74 37.30
C LEU A 97 2.12 28.81 37.06
N GLY A 98 1.92 29.68 36.07
CA GLY A 98 2.80 30.83 35.85
C GLY A 98 2.80 31.80 37.03
N GLU A 99 1.63 32.12 37.58
CA GLU A 99 1.49 32.94 38.79
C GLU A 99 2.10 32.27 40.02
N THR A 100 1.85 30.96 40.20
CA THR A 100 2.22 30.24 41.43
C THR A 100 3.71 29.85 41.47
N HIS A 101 4.32 29.51 40.33
CA HIS A 101 5.69 28.98 40.26
C HIS A 101 6.60 29.73 39.27
N GLY A 102 6.18 30.91 38.78
CA GLY A 102 6.96 31.74 37.88
C GLY A 102 7.28 31.06 36.54
N PRO A 103 8.47 31.32 35.96
CA PRO A 103 8.87 30.76 34.66
C PRO A 103 8.85 29.23 34.59
N LYS A 104 9.15 28.55 35.70
CA LYS A 104 9.11 27.08 35.77
C LYS A 104 7.69 26.54 35.65
N GLY A 105 6.74 27.20 36.32
CA GLY A 105 5.31 26.85 36.22
C GLY A 105 4.75 27.13 34.83
N ALA A 106 5.11 28.27 34.22
CA ALA A 106 4.71 28.59 32.85
C ALA A 106 5.23 27.57 31.82
N MET A 107 6.44 27.04 32.02
CA MET A 107 6.99 25.96 31.19
C MET A 107 6.22 24.65 31.40
N ALA A 108 6.01 24.26 32.66
CA ALA A 108 5.31 23.05 33.02
C ALA A 108 3.86 23.01 32.54
N ALA A 109 3.18 24.16 32.57
CA ALA A 109 1.81 24.29 32.06
C ALA A 109 1.66 23.93 30.58
N ARG A 110 2.74 23.98 29.79
CA ARG A 110 2.71 23.57 28.38
C ARG A 110 2.41 22.08 28.21
N VAL A 111 2.84 21.25 29.17
CA VAL A 111 2.47 19.83 29.21
C VAL A 111 0.96 19.69 29.36
N LEU A 112 0.36 20.37 30.35
CA LEU A 112 -1.10 20.37 30.54
C LEU A 112 -1.83 20.98 29.34
N ALA A 113 -1.28 22.02 28.71
CA ALA A 113 -1.84 22.62 27.51
C ALA A 113 -1.92 21.62 26.36
N TYR A 114 -0.88 20.80 26.15
CA TYR A 114 -0.93 19.70 25.19
C TYR A 114 -2.06 18.72 25.50
N LEU A 115 -2.19 18.29 26.75
CA LEU A 115 -3.20 17.29 27.13
C LEU A 115 -4.61 17.86 26.97
N ILE A 116 -4.86 19.01 27.58
CA ILE A 116 -6.16 19.63 27.69
C ILE A 116 -6.63 20.16 26.33
N ALA A 117 -5.86 20.98 25.62
CA ALA A 117 -6.35 21.57 24.37
C ALA A 117 -6.56 20.54 23.23
N SER A 118 -6.01 19.35 23.40
CA SER A 118 -6.01 18.26 22.42
C SER A 118 -7.03 17.16 22.68
N HIS A 119 -7.75 17.16 23.82
CA HIS A 119 -8.54 16.00 24.25
C HIS A 119 -9.65 15.57 23.28
N HIS A 120 -10.08 16.47 22.38
CA HIS A 120 -10.99 16.15 21.27
C HIS A 120 -10.29 16.03 19.90
N ALA A 121 -9.49 17.04 19.53
CA ALA A 121 -8.89 17.13 18.19
C ALA A 121 -7.64 16.24 17.99
N GLY A 122 -7.13 15.62 19.06
CA GLY A 122 -5.86 14.93 19.08
C GLY A 122 -4.67 15.88 19.26
N LEU A 123 -3.52 15.31 19.64
CA LEU A 123 -2.29 16.04 19.94
C LEU A 123 -1.88 16.95 18.77
N TYR A 124 -1.61 18.21 19.09
CA TYR A 124 -1.14 19.22 18.14
C TYR A 124 0.38 19.20 17.99
N ASP A 125 0.86 19.77 16.89
CA ASP A 125 2.21 20.32 16.87
C ASP A 125 2.23 21.59 17.72
N TRP A 126 3.34 21.84 18.45
CA TRP A 126 3.44 23.08 19.24
C TRP A 126 3.38 24.31 18.34
N GLU A 127 4.27 24.34 17.35
CA GLU A 127 4.41 25.42 16.40
C GLU A 127 3.60 25.14 15.13
N SER A 128 3.19 26.20 14.45
CA SER A 128 2.46 26.11 13.21
C SER A 128 3.30 25.50 12.09
N THR A 129 2.65 24.67 11.27
CA THR A 129 3.21 24.21 9.99
C THR A 129 2.64 25.06 8.86
N LEU A 130 3.17 24.90 7.64
CA LEU A 130 2.60 25.53 6.44
C LEU A 130 1.14 25.14 6.17
N LYS A 131 0.67 24.00 6.72
CA LYS A 131 -0.65 23.44 6.44
C LYS A 131 -1.64 23.58 7.60
N THR A 132 -1.15 23.65 8.83
CA THR A 132 -2.00 23.61 10.03
C THR A 132 -1.47 24.54 11.12
N PRO A 133 -2.34 25.34 11.76
CA PRO A 133 -1.94 26.14 12.91
C PRO A 133 -1.50 25.24 14.09
N GLY A 134 -0.46 25.67 14.79
CA GLY A 134 0.08 25.00 15.97
C GLY A 134 -0.70 25.35 17.23
N LEU A 135 -0.43 24.63 18.31
CA LEU A 135 -1.07 24.85 19.60
C LEU A 135 -0.73 26.23 20.18
N SER A 136 0.51 26.69 20.03
CA SER A 136 0.96 28.00 20.51
C SER A 136 0.16 29.14 19.90
N GLN A 137 -0.03 29.11 18.58
CA GLN A 137 -0.85 30.07 17.83
C GLN A 137 -2.31 29.99 18.27
N ARG A 138 -2.91 28.80 18.30
CA ARG A 138 -4.32 28.60 18.67
C ARG A 138 -4.63 29.20 20.04
N LEU A 139 -3.79 28.93 21.04
CA LEU A 139 -3.99 29.45 22.41
C LEU A 139 -3.78 30.97 22.52
N SER A 140 -3.12 31.60 21.54
CA SER A 140 -2.94 33.05 21.50
C SER A 140 -4.12 33.83 20.92
N GLU A 141 -5.05 33.14 20.26
CA GLU A 141 -6.24 33.73 19.62
C GLU A 141 -7.19 34.33 20.66
N ASP A 142 -7.82 35.46 20.32
CA ASP A 142 -8.69 36.20 21.25
C ASP A 142 -9.96 35.43 21.60
N ASP A 143 -10.44 34.54 20.72
CA ASP A 143 -11.56 33.65 21.01
C ASP A 143 -11.22 32.66 22.13
N CYS A 144 -10.00 32.12 22.16
CA CYS A 144 -9.54 31.24 23.25
C CYS A 144 -9.41 32.00 24.58
N LYS A 145 -8.93 33.24 24.57
CA LYS A 145 -8.86 34.09 25.77
C LYS A 145 -10.26 34.43 26.29
N THR A 146 -11.19 34.72 25.38
CA THR A 146 -12.60 34.95 25.70
C THR A 146 -13.22 33.70 26.31
N GLU A 147 -12.90 32.51 25.79
CA GLU A 147 -13.34 31.23 26.34
C GLU A 147 -12.93 31.05 27.81
N LEU A 148 -11.67 31.35 28.16
CA LEU A 148 -11.22 31.32 29.55
C LEU A 148 -11.95 32.37 30.41
N GLN A 149 -12.07 33.60 29.92
CA GLN A 149 -12.70 34.68 30.67
C GLN A 149 -14.15 34.35 31.02
N GLU A 150 -14.94 33.92 30.03
CA GLU A 150 -16.34 33.52 30.23
C GLU A 150 -16.47 32.31 31.18
N ALA A 151 -15.54 31.35 31.13
CA ALA A 151 -15.54 30.22 32.04
C ALA A 151 -15.27 30.65 33.49
N ARG A 152 -14.35 31.61 33.70
CA ARG A 152 -14.05 32.16 35.03
C ARG A 152 -15.20 33.01 35.58
N ASP A 153 -15.84 33.81 34.73
CA ASP A 153 -16.99 34.65 35.10
C ASP A 153 -18.24 33.82 35.47
N ALA A 154 -18.27 32.55 35.09
CA ALA A 154 -19.26 31.58 35.54
C ALA A 154 -18.99 31.02 36.96
N HIS A 155 -17.93 31.48 37.63
CA HIS A 155 -17.54 31.12 39.00
C HIS A 155 -17.46 29.59 39.26
N PRO A 156 -16.56 28.86 38.58
CA PRO A 156 -16.34 27.44 38.87
C PRO A 156 -15.95 27.24 40.35
N PRO A 157 -16.30 26.09 40.96
CA PRO A 157 -15.94 25.79 42.35
C PRO A 157 -14.43 25.92 42.62
N GLU A 158 -14.06 26.49 43.77
CA GLU A 158 -12.65 26.58 44.20
C GLU A 158 -11.98 25.21 44.33
N SER A 159 -12.75 24.17 44.64
CA SER A 159 -12.27 22.78 44.66
C SER A 159 -11.81 22.26 43.30
N ILE A 160 -12.14 22.95 42.20
CA ILE A 160 -11.67 22.66 40.85
C ILE A 160 -10.49 23.59 40.50
N LEU A 161 -10.60 24.87 40.84
CA LEU A 161 -9.63 25.89 40.43
C LEU A 161 -8.32 25.87 41.25
N SER A 162 -8.36 25.46 42.51
CA SER A 162 -7.25 25.63 43.46
C SER A 162 -6.57 24.31 43.83
N HIS A 163 -5.34 24.11 43.33
CA HIS A 163 -4.49 22.94 43.61
C HIS A 163 -3.04 23.39 43.89
N SER A 164 -2.85 24.05 45.03
CA SER A 164 -1.55 24.62 45.44
C SER A 164 -0.52 23.59 45.89
N ASP A 165 -0.92 22.33 46.07
CA ASP A 165 -0.04 21.21 46.42
C ASP A 165 0.77 20.68 45.23
N PHE A 166 0.41 21.06 44.00
CA PHE A 166 1.15 20.65 42.81
C PHE A 166 2.49 21.38 42.70
N VAL A 167 3.57 20.61 42.55
CA VAL A 167 4.91 21.16 42.30
C VAL A 167 5.39 20.70 40.92
N PRO A 168 5.53 21.62 39.95
CA PRO A 168 5.94 21.27 38.60
C PRO A 168 7.44 20.96 38.51
N ASP A 169 7.83 19.72 38.79
CA ASP A 169 9.21 19.23 38.63
C ASP A 169 9.38 18.46 37.31
N LEU A 170 9.57 19.20 36.21
CA LEU A 170 9.78 18.62 34.88
C LEU A 170 11.00 17.69 34.80
N LEU A 171 12.08 17.99 35.54
CA LEU A 171 13.30 17.18 35.52
C LEU A 171 13.08 15.78 36.11
N ARG A 172 12.19 15.65 37.09
CA ARG A 172 11.81 14.34 37.65
C ARG A 172 10.61 13.70 36.96
N SER A 173 9.75 14.51 36.34
CA SER A 173 8.54 14.03 35.67
C SER A 173 8.84 13.39 34.32
N ILE A 174 9.83 13.88 33.58
CA ILE A 174 10.11 13.37 32.23
C ILE A 174 10.97 12.09 32.34
N PRO A 175 10.53 10.96 31.75
CA PRO A 175 11.33 9.76 31.67
C PRO A 175 12.71 10.03 31.05
N GLY A 176 13.79 9.63 31.74
CA GLY A 176 15.18 9.90 31.36
C GLY A 176 15.82 11.14 32.00
N GLY A 177 15.08 11.92 32.80
CA GLY A 177 15.64 12.96 33.68
C GLY A 177 16.31 14.13 32.95
N LYS A 178 17.52 14.53 33.39
CA LYS A 178 18.30 15.63 32.76
C LYS A 178 18.66 15.39 31.29
N ASN A 179 18.70 14.12 30.86
CA ASN A 179 18.89 13.71 29.47
C ASN A 179 17.56 13.32 28.80
N GLY A 180 16.43 13.45 29.50
CA GLY A 180 15.10 12.95 29.15
C GLY A 180 14.40 13.66 27.98
N GLN A 181 15.12 14.42 27.16
CA GLN A 181 14.58 14.93 25.90
C GLN A 181 14.01 13.81 25.03
N GLU A 182 14.58 12.60 25.15
CA GLU A 182 14.18 11.41 24.42
C GLU A 182 12.82 10.83 24.90
N GLY A 183 12.48 10.96 26.18
CA GLY A 183 11.27 10.38 26.78
C GLY A 183 10.03 11.29 26.75
N PHE A 184 10.21 12.60 26.56
CA PHE A 184 9.14 13.60 26.67
C PHE A 184 7.93 13.31 25.78
N ALA A 185 8.16 13.01 24.49
CA ALA A 185 7.07 12.79 23.54
C ALA A 185 6.25 11.53 23.87
N LEU A 186 6.88 10.46 24.33
CA LEU A 186 6.16 9.26 24.76
C LEU A 186 5.37 9.52 26.05
N TRP A 187 5.96 10.24 27.00
CA TRP A 187 5.33 10.61 28.26
C TRP A 187 4.06 11.45 28.08
N VAL A 188 4.12 12.50 27.24
CA VAL A 188 2.93 13.30 26.90
C VAL A 188 1.84 12.42 26.28
N ARG A 189 2.18 11.49 25.38
CA ARG A 189 1.19 10.55 24.81
C ARG A 189 0.59 9.60 25.85
N MET A 190 1.38 9.13 26.81
CA MET A 190 0.90 8.26 27.89
C MET A 190 -0.07 9.00 28.83
N LEU A 191 0.25 10.23 29.21
CA LEU A 191 -0.68 11.08 29.98
C LEU A 191 -1.92 11.45 29.16
N PHE A 192 -1.75 11.73 27.87
CA PHE A 192 -2.86 12.01 26.97
C PHE A 192 -3.80 10.82 26.87
N SER A 193 -3.25 9.62 26.74
CA SER A 193 -3.99 8.35 26.78
C SER A 193 -4.82 8.21 28.06
N CYS A 194 -4.24 8.54 29.23
CA CYS A 194 -4.95 8.49 30.50
C CYS A 194 -6.15 9.45 30.52
N LEU A 195 -5.94 10.70 30.07
CA LEU A 195 -6.98 11.72 30.03
C LEU A 195 -8.14 11.32 29.11
N VAL A 196 -7.82 10.99 27.85
CA VAL A 196 -8.87 10.71 26.86
C VAL A 196 -9.62 9.43 27.16
N ASP A 197 -8.96 8.38 27.68
CA ASP A 197 -9.71 7.17 28.03
C ASP A 197 -10.57 7.37 29.28
N ALA A 198 -10.10 8.16 30.27
CA ALA A 198 -10.89 8.51 31.45
C ALA A 198 -12.17 9.31 31.09
N ASP A 199 -12.04 10.33 30.22
CA ASP A 199 -13.18 11.13 29.74
C ASP A 199 -14.21 10.26 29.00
N PHE A 200 -13.75 9.38 28.11
CA PHE A 200 -14.63 8.45 27.40
C PHE A 200 -15.34 7.47 28.34
N LEU A 201 -14.64 6.89 29.30
CA LEU A 201 -15.21 5.90 30.23
C LEU A 201 -16.22 6.53 31.18
N ASP A 202 -15.97 7.72 31.70
CA ASP A 202 -16.90 8.44 32.57
C ASP A 202 -18.17 8.86 31.81
N THR A 203 -18.00 9.38 30.58
CA THR A 203 -19.12 9.69 29.67
C THR A 203 -19.93 8.42 29.36
N GLU A 204 -19.26 7.32 29.02
CA GLU A 204 -19.90 6.02 28.72
C GLU A 204 -20.71 5.49 29.90
N ALA A 205 -20.15 5.53 31.11
CA ALA A 205 -20.80 5.05 32.33
C ALA A 205 -22.07 5.85 32.69
N HIS A 206 -22.09 7.15 32.39
CA HIS A 206 -23.27 8.00 32.62
C HIS A 206 -24.44 7.66 31.69
N PHE A 207 -24.17 7.40 30.40
CA PHE A 207 -25.21 7.14 29.40
C PHE A 207 -25.61 5.66 29.27
N ASP A 208 -24.74 4.73 29.64
CA ASP A 208 -25.03 3.29 29.68
C ASP A 208 -24.42 2.67 30.95
N ALA A 209 -25.16 2.78 32.06
CA ALA A 209 -24.74 2.20 33.35
C ALA A 209 -24.54 0.67 33.30
N GLY A 210 -25.02 -0.02 32.26
CA GLY A 210 -24.82 -1.45 32.05
C GLY A 210 -23.50 -1.79 31.35
N LYS A 211 -22.83 -0.85 30.67
CA LYS A 211 -21.57 -1.09 29.95
C LYS A 211 -20.35 -1.35 30.83
N PRO A 212 -20.15 -0.68 31.99
CA PRO A 212 -19.06 -1.03 32.89
C PRO A 212 -19.10 -2.51 33.30
N ALA A 213 -20.30 -3.03 33.62
CA ALA A 213 -20.49 -4.45 33.92
C ALA A 213 -20.30 -5.38 32.71
N ARG A 214 -20.38 -4.87 31.47
CA ARG A 214 -20.03 -5.62 30.24
C ARG A 214 -18.53 -5.61 29.95
N ARG A 215 -17.72 -4.80 30.64
CA ARG A 215 -16.24 -4.81 30.57
C ARG A 215 -15.62 -5.82 31.53
N ASP A 216 -16.36 -6.20 32.57
CA ASP A 216 -16.02 -7.30 33.47
C ASP A 216 -16.30 -8.65 32.78
N GLY A 217 -15.31 -9.55 32.72
CA GLY A 217 -15.52 -10.88 32.13
C GLY A 217 -14.26 -11.60 31.63
N PHE A 218 -13.16 -10.89 31.42
CA PHE A 218 -11.91 -11.55 31.01
C PHE A 218 -11.36 -12.47 32.10
N PRO A 219 -10.83 -13.66 31.74
CA PRO A 219 -10.17 -14.53 32.69
C PRO A 219 -8.90 -13.89 33.22
N THR A 220 -8.54 -14.15 34.47
CA THR A 220 -7.28 -13.67 35.03
C THR A 220 -6.08 -14.35 34.34
N LEU A 221 -4.92 -13.70 34.31
CA LEU A 221 -3.68 -14.31 33.79
C LEU A 221 -3.33 -15.63 34.49
N GLU A 222 -3.75 -15.81 35.74
CA GLU A 222 -3.60 -17.07 36.47
C GLU A 222 -4.52 -18.18 35.94
N GLN A 223 -5.79 -17.87 35.67
CA GLN A 223 -6.71 -18.81 35.01
C GLN A 223 -6.19 -19.19 33.62
N MET A 224 -5.71 -18.21 32.84
CA MET A 224 -5.09 -18.44 31.54
C MET A 224 -3.87 -19.35 31.64
N ARG A 225 -2.94 -19.09 32.57
CA ARG A 225 -1.78 -19.97 32.79
C ARG A 225 -2.21 -21.41 33.10
N THR A 226 -3.20 -21.58 33.97
CA THR A 226 -3.69 -22.91 34.36
C THR A 226 -4.28 -23.65 33.17
N ALA A 227 -5.12 -23.00 32.37
CA ALA A 227 -5.67 -23.58 31.14
C ALA A 227 -4.57 -23.90 30.12
N PHE A 228 -3.58 -23.02 29.97
CA PHE A 228 -2.41 -23.24 29.12
C PHE A 228 -1.63 -24.50 29.53
N ASP A 229 -1.37 -24.67 30.82
CA ASP A 229 -0.62 -25.82 31.35
C ASP A 229 -1.39 -27.14 31.12
N VAL A 230 -2.72 -27.14 31.31
CA VAL A 230 -3.59 -28.28 31.00
C VAL A 230 -3.54 -28.62 29.51
N HIS A 231 -3.68 -27.62 28.64
CA HIS A 231 -3.61 -27.82 27.19
C HIS A 231 -2.27 -28.42 26.77
N MET A 232 -1.16 -27.89 27.31
CA MET A 232 0.18 -28.38 26.98
C MET A 232 0.44 -29.80 27.49
N ALA A 233 -0.10 -30.17 28.66
CA ALA A 233 -0.04 -31.53 29.16
C ALA A 233 -0.81 -32.51 28.24
N ALA A 234 -2.03 -32.16 27.84
CA ALA A 234 -2.82 -32.96 26.90
C ALA A 234 -2.10 -33.11 25.54
N LYS A 235 -1.53 -32.03 25.01
CA LYS A 235 -0.77 -32.05 23.76
C LYS A 235 0.44 -32.98 23.82
N ALA A 236 1.16 -33.00 24.95
CA ALA A 236 2.28 -33.92 25.16
C ALA A 236 1.87 -35.40 25.19
N THR A 237 0.64 -35.71 25.63
CA THR A 237 0.11 -37.09 25.60
C THR A 237 -0.36 -37.53 24.21
N ALA A 238 -0.75 -36.59 23.36
CA ALA A 238 -1.28 -36.86 22.01
C ALA A 238 -0.20 -36.86 20.91
N THR A 239 1.06 -36.53 21.24
CA THR A 239 2.14 -36.46 20.25
C THR A 239 2.63 -37.83 19.80
N ASP A 240 2.95 -37.91 18.51
CA ASP A 240 3.61 -39.07 17.91
C ASP A 240 4.96 -39.34 18.58
N ILE A 241 5.07 -40.53 19.18
CA ILE A 241 6.27 -41.03 19.89
C ILE A 241 7.46 -41.18 18.94
N THR A 242 7.21 -41.29 17.63
CA THR A 242 8.26 -41.43 16.61
C THR A 242 8.87 -40.10 16.16
N SER A 243 8.34 -38.97 16.62
CA SER A 243 8.82 -37.64 16.21
C SER A 243 10.12 -37.24 16.89
N THR A 244 11.16 -36.95 16.10
CA THR A 244 12.44 -36.39 16.56
C THR A 244 12.35 -34.92 16.97
N VAL A 245 11.32 -34.19 16.50
CA VAL A 245 11.13 -32.74 16.70
C VAL A 245 10.44 -32.42 18.03
N ASN A 246 9.51 -33.26 18.47
CA ASN A 246 8.70 -32.98 19.67
C ASN A 246 9.52 -32.89 20.97
N PRO A 247 10.55 -33.74 21.22
CA PRO A 247 11.44 -33.57 22.37
C PRO A 247 12.16 -32.21 22.37
N LEU A 248 12.63 -31.74 21.20
CA LEU A 248 13.28 -30.43 21.06
C LEU A 248 12.30 -29.28 21.33
N ARG A 249 11.04 -29.40 20.87
CA ARG A 249 9.98 -28.43 21.20
C ARG A 249 9.67 -28.39 22.71
N ALA A 250 9.68 -29.54 23.38
CA ALA A 250 9.49 -29.62 24.83
C ALA A 250 10.68 -28.99 25.59
N ASP A 251 11.89 -29.15 25.07
CA ASP A 251 13.10 -28.52 25.60
C ASP A 251 13.04 -26.99 25.49
N VAL A 252 12.66 -26.47 24.31
CA VAL A 252 12.41 -25.03 24.08
C VAL A 252 11.36 -24.49 25.05
N LEU A 253 10.23 -25.21 25.22
CA LEU A 253 9.19 -24.84 26.16
C LEU A 253 9.71 -24.77 27.61
N ARG A 254 10.52 -25.74 28.03
CA ARG A 254 11.15 -25.77 29.36
C ARG A 254 12.05 -24.55 29.56
N GLN A 255 12.95 -24.28 28.62
CA GLN A 255 13.86 -23.12 28.68
C GLN A 255 13.08 -21.79 28.74
N CYS A 256 12.00 -21.64 27.97
CA CYS A 256 11.10 -20.50 28.08
C CYS A 256 10.52 -20.31 29.49
N ARG A 257 10.06 -21.40 30.13
CA ARG A 257 9.52 -21.33 31.51
C ARG A 257 10.61 -21.02 32.54
N ASP A 258 11.81 -21.56 32.38
CA ASP A 258 12.92 -21.34 33.30
C ASP A 258 13.42 -19.89 33.24
N LYS A 259 13.62 -19.36 32.02
CA LYS A 259 14.11 -17.99 31.81
C LYS A 259 13.08 -16.91 32.14
N ALA A 260 11.80 -17.27 32.23
CA ALA A 260 10.76 -16.35 32.68
C ALA A 260 10.97 -15.85 34.12
N ALA A 261 11.80 -16.51 34.93
CA ALA A 261 12.17 -16.05 36.26
C ALA A 261 13.18 -14.88 36.26
N LEU A 262 13.89 -14.65 35.16
CA LEU A 262 14.87 -13.55 35.05
C LEU A 262 14.18 -12.19 35.17
N PRO A 263 14.89 -11.12 35.61
CA PRO A 263 14.32 -9.78 35.75
C PRO A 263 13.65 -9.26 34.48
N ALA A 264 12.67 -8.36 34.58
CA ALA A 264 12.07 -7.68 33.43
C ALA A 264 13.13 -7.01 32.52
N GLY A 265 12.87 -6.92 31.21
CA GLY A 265 13.79 -6.29 30.26
C GLY A 265 13.63 -6.79 28.82
N PHE A 266 14.73 -6.79 28.05
CA PHE A 266 14.75 -7.38 26.71
C PHE A 266 15.14 -8.85 26.74
N PHE A 267 14.38 -9.64 25.98
CA PHE A 267 14.64 -11.06 25.74
C PHE A 267 14.61 -11.35 24.24
N SER A 268 15.35 -12.37 23.85
CA SER A 268 15.33 -12.93 22.51
C SER A 268 14.97 -14.40 22.59
N LEU A 269 14.05 -14.83 21.73
CA LEU A 269 13.70 -16.23 21.50
C LEU A 269 14.16 -16.62 20.09
N THR A 270 15.43 -17.03 19.97
CA THR A 270 16.02 -17.45 18.70
C THR A 270 15.78 -18.94 18.46
N VAL A 271 14.73 -19.27 17.71
CA VAL A 271 14.29 -20.65 17.45
C VAL A 271 13.97 -20.83 15.96
N PRO A 272 14.41 -21.90 15.30
CA PRO A 272 14.16 -22.10 13.87
C PRO A 272 12.67 -22.25 13.57
N THR A 273 12.30 -22.13 12.29
CA THR A 273 10.90 -22.31 11.87
C THR A 273 10.42 -23.72 12.23
N GLY A 274 9.23 -23.85 12.80
CA GLY A 274 8.71 -25.15 13.26
C GLY A 274 9.22 -25.60 14.64
N GLY A 275 10.15 -24.90 15.30
CA GLY A 275 10.65 -25.22 16.64
C GLY A 275 9.71 -24.88 17.81
N GLY A 276 8.43 -24.59 17.55
CA GLY A 276 7.44 -24.33 18.61
C GLY A 276 7.43 -22.92 19.21
N LYS A 277 7.90 -21.91 18.46
CA LYS A 277 7.98 -20.49 18.90
C LYS A 277 6.69 -19.98 19.54
N THR A 278 5.56 -20.06 18.83
CA THR A 278 4.30 -19.41 19.21
C THR A 278 3.79 -19.80 20.60
N LEU A 279 3.74 -21.10 20.91
CA LEU A 279 3.28 -21.56 22.23
C LEU A 279 4.36 -21.37 23.29
N SER A 280 5.64 -21.48 22.93
CA SER A 280 6.74 -21.32 23.90
C SER A 280 6.94 -19.86 24.32
N SER A 281 6.75 -18.90 23.41
CA SER A 281 6.78 -17.47 23.74
C SER A 281 5.58 -17.07 24.61
N LEU A 282 4.39 -17.63 24.34
CA LEU A 282 3.24 -17.45 25.22
C LEU A 282 3.47 -18.07 26.61
N ALA A 283 4.11 -19.25 26.69
CA ALA A 283 4.48 -19.87 27.96
C ALA A 283 5.46 -19.01 28.77
N PHE A 284 6.49 -18.46 28.12
CA PHE A 284 7.38 -17.48 28.74
C PHE A 284 6.57 -16.29 29.27
N ALA A 285 5.70 -15.71 28.44
CA ALA A 285 4.93 -14.53 28.81
C ALA A 285 4.04 -14.79 30.03
N LEU A 286 3.21 -15.84 30.00
CA LEU A 286 2.33 -16.20 31.12
C LEU A 286 3.12 -16.48 32.41
N LYS A 287 4.27 -17.15 32.33
CA LYS A 287 5.11 -17.41 33.51
C LYS A 287 5.81 -16.15 34.04
N HIS A 288 6.23 -15.27 33.15
CA HIS A 288 6.91 -14.03 33.49
C HIS A 288 5.93 -13.05 34.15
N THR A 289 4.68 -12.98 33.67
CA THR A 289 3.63 -12.17 34.33
C THR A 289 3.38 -12.58 35.79
N GLN A 290 3.35 -13.89 36.07
CA GLN A 290 3.23 -14.41 37.44
C GLN A 290 4.40 -13.94 38.33
N THR A 291 5.62 -13.96 37.78
CA THR A 291 6.84 -13.70 38.56
C THR A 291 7.00 -12.21 38.87
N HIS A 292 6.63 -11.33 37.92
CA HIS A 292 6.89 -9.89 38.01
C HIS A 292 5.63 -9.04 38.18
N GLY A 293 4.45 -9.67 38.33
CA GLY A 293 3.18 -8.96 38.55
C GLY A 293 2.72 -8.12 37.36
N GLN A 294 3.12 -8.49 36.14
CA GLN A 294 2.67 -7.78 34.93
C GLN A 294 1.20 -8.03 34.66
N ARG A 295 0.55 -7.03 34.06
CA ARG A 295 -0.90 -6.95 33.94
C ARG A 295 -1.44 -7.65 32.69
N ARG A 296 -0.62 -7.80 31.64
CA ARG A 296 -1.08 -8.32 30.35
C ARG A 296 0.04 -8.75 29.41
N VAL A 297 -0.34 -9.47 28.37
CA VAL A 297 0.49 -9.90 27.23
C VAL A 297 -0.05 -9.27 25.95
N ILE A 298 0.81 -8.56 25.22
CA ILE A 298 0.55 -8.00 23.89
C ILE A 298 1.38 -8.81 22.88
N TYR A 299 0.73 -9.64 22.09
CA TYR A 299 1.34 -10.47 21.06
C TYR A 299 1.20 -9.80 19.70
N ALA A 300 2.29 -9.19 19.20
CA ALA A 300 2.31 -8.45 17.94
C ALA A 300 2.89 -9.28 16.80
N ILE A 301 2.12 -9.39 15.72
CA ILE A 301 2.43 -10.21 14.54
C ILE A 301 2.68 -9.29 13.33
N PRO A 302 3.66 -9.56 12.47
CA PRO A 302 4.00 -8.65 11.37
C PRO A 302 2.94 -8.55 10.27
N TYR A 303 2.25 -9.64 9.93
CA TYR A 303 1.32 -9.69 8.80
C TYR A 303 -0.12 -9.93 9.23
N THR A 304 -1.05 -9.21 8.61
CA THR A 304 -2.49 -9.39 8.83
C THR A 304 -3.03 -10.73 8.36
N SER A 305 -2.34 -11.42 7.44
CA SER A 305 -2.80 -12.72 6.90
C SER A 305 -2.65 -13.90 7.86
N ILE A 306 -2.01 -13.71 9.02
CA ILE A 306 -1.67 -14.77 9.99
C ILE A 306 -2.33 -14.53 11.34
N ILE A 307 -2.81 -13.31 11.58
CA ILE A 307 -3.32 -12.94 12.90
C ILE A 307 -4.49 -13.83 13.31
N GLU A 308 -5.43 -14.09 12.39
CA GLU A 308 -6.57 -14.99 12.59
C GLU A 308 -6.09 -16.40 12.98
N GLN A 309 -5.07 -16.93 12.29
CA GLN A 309 -4.53 -18.26 12.59
C GLN A 309 -3.89 -18.33 13.99
N THR A 310 -3.09 -17.33 14.38
CA THR A 310 -2.46 -17.30 15.71
C THR A 310 -3.50 -17.07 16.80
N ALA A 311 -4.48 -16.18 16.56
CA ALA A 311 -5.60 -15.96 17.46
C ALA A 311 -6.40 -17.25 17.67
N ASP A 312 -6.68 -18.01 16.61
CA ASP A 312 -7.38 -19.31 16.69
C ASP A 312 -6.58 -20.35 17.47
N VAL A 313 -5.25 -20.39 17.32
CA VAL A 313 -4.39 -21.24 18.15
C VAL A 313 -4.56 -20.88 19.63
N PHE A 314 -4.59 -19.60 19.98
CA PHE A 314 -4.79 -19.18 21.36
C PHE A 314 -6.22 -19.41 21.87
N ARG A 315 -7.26 -19.18 21.05
CA ARG A 315 -8.65 -19.54 21.37
C ARG A 315 -8.76 -21.03 21.67
N ALA A 316 -8.12 -21.89 20.88
CA ALA A 316 -8.10 -23.33 21.11
C ALA A 316 -7.39 -23.72 22.41
N VAL A 317 -6.34 -23.00 22.81
CA VAL A 317 -5.64 -23.20 24.09
C VAL A 317 -6.54 -22.85 25.27
N PHE A 318 -7.34 -21.79 25.16
CA PHE A 318 -8.14 -21.26 26.26
C PHE A 318 -9.64 -21.59 26.17
N LYS A 319 -10.04 -22.52 25.31
CA LYS A 319 -11.44 -22.86 25.02
C LYS A 319 -12.29 -23.08 26.27
N ASP A 320 -11.73 -23.69 27.31
CA ASP A 320 -12.45 -24.00 28.56
C ASP A 320 -12.75 -22.76 29.42
N LEU A 321 -12.11 -21.63 29.12
CA LEU A 321 -12.35 -20.32 29.77
C LEU A 321 -13.43 -19.50 29.04
N GLY A 322 -13.97 -20.00 27.92
CA GLY A 322 -14.96 -19.32 27.09
C GLY A 322 -14.39 -18.75 25.79
N ASP A 323 -15.24 -18.10 25.00
CA ASP A 323 -14.85 -17.54 23.70
C ASP A 323 -14.17 -16.16 23.82
N GLU A 324 -14.35 -15.46 24.95
CA GLU A 324 -13.89 -14.09 25.19
C GLU A 324 -12.57 -14.02 25.99
N VAL A 325 -11.56 -14.79 25.58
CA VAL A 325 -10.29 -14.88 26.33
C VAL A 325 -9.20 -13.93 25.83
N LEU A 326 -9.32 -13.46 24.59
CA LEU A 326 -8.35 -12.57 23.97
C LEU A 326 -9.02 -11.52 23.10
N ILE A 327 -8.31 -10.41 22.89
CA ILE A 327 -8.63 -9.44 21.85
C ILE A 327 -7.85 -9.77 20.59
N GLU A 328 -8.53 -9.78 19.44
CA GLU A 328 -7.90 -9.78 18.12
C GLU A 328 -8.10 -8.39 17.48
N HIS A 329 -7.03 -7.58 17.39
CA HIS A 329 -7.13 -6.21 16.91
C HIS A 329 -6.24 -5.96 15.69
N HIS A 330 -6.88 -5.85 14.52
CA HIS A 330 -6.28 -5.49 13.24
C HIS A 330 -7.33 -4.85 12.32
N SER A 331 -6.87 -4.23 11.22
CA SER A 331 -7.73 -3.51 10.28
C SER A 331 -8.81 -4.35 9.59
N GLN A 332 -8.75 -5.68 9.66
CA GLN A 332 -9.80 -6.57 9.15
C GLN A 332 -10.80 -6.95 10.26
N ALA A 333 -10.35 -7.19 11.49
CA ALA A 333 -11.23 -7.34 12.66
C ALA A 333 -12.10 -6.10 12.89
N ASP A 334 -11.54 -4.89 12.71
CA ASP A 334 -12.27 -3.62 12.80
C ASP A 334 -13.51 -3.56 11.86
N ALA A 335 -13.60 -4.41 10.83
CA ALA A 335 -14.68 -4.44 9.86
C ALA A 335 -15.63 -5.65 10.02
N ALA A 336 -15.30 -6.68 10.81
CA ALA A 336 -16.03 -7.95 10.86
C ALA A 336 -17.11 -7.96 11.96
N ASP A 337 -18.36 -7.65 11.60
CA ASP A 337 -19.49 -7.64 12.56
C ASP A 337 -20.00 -9.03 13.00
N ARG A 338 -19.49 -10.13 12.43
CA ARG A 338 -20.17 -11.44 12.54
C ARG A 338 -19.95 -12.21 13.84
N ASP A 339 -18.84 -11.99 14.54
CA ASP A 339 -18.47 -12.78 15.73
C ASP A 339 -17.96 -11.92 16.91
N GLU A 340 -17.98 -10.58 16.79
CA GLU A 340 -17.51 -9.71 17.87
C GLU A 340 -18.61 -9.37 18.87
N THR A 341 -18.39 -9.74 20.13
CA THR A 341 -19.24 -9.33 21.24
C THR A 341 -19.05 -7.86 21.60
N ALA A 342 -20.00 -7.29 22.35
CA ALA A 342 -19.88 -5.92 22.84
C ALA A 342 -18.62 -5.71 23.71
N LEU A 343 -18.20 -6.74 24.47
CA LEU A 343 -16.99 -6.74 25.28
C LEU A 343 -15.73 -6.63 24.40
N SER A 344 -15.62 -7.46 23.36
CA SER A 344 -14.46 -7.46 22.44
C SER A 344 -14.26 -6.10 21.77
N ARG A 345 -15.33 -5.45 21.32
CA ARG A 345 -15.28 -4.12 20.70
C ARG A 345 -14.77 -3.04 21.64
N LEU A 346 -15.32 -2.99 22.86
CA LEU A 346 -14.91 -2.01 23.87
C LEU A 346 -13.46 -2.22 24.28
N ALA A 347 -13.03 -3.48 24.39
CA ALA A 347 -11.67 -3.82 24.78
C ALA A 347 -10.65 -3.52 23.65
N CYS A 348 -11.04 -3.62 22.37
CA CYS A 348 -10.23 -3.14 21.24
C CYS A 348 -9.90 -1.65 21.34
N GLU A 349 -10.80 -0.82 21.88
CA GLU A 349 -10.60 0.63 21.97
C GLU A 349 -9.45 1.01 22.91
N ASN A 350 -9.32 0.32 24.04
CA ASN A 350 -8.37 0.66 25.11
C ASN A 350 -7.32 -0.42 25.44
N TRP A 351 -7.37 -1.61 24.82
CA TRP A 351 -6.47 -2.75 25.12
C TRP A 351 -6.47 -3.19 26.59
N GLU A 352 -7.65 -3.21 27.20
CA GLU A 352 -7.82 -3.59 28.60
C GLU A 352 -7.57 -5.08 28.86
N ALA A 353 -7.83 -5.95 27.88
CA ALA A 353 -7.77 -7.41 28.06
C ALA A 353 -6.38 -7.95 28.48
N PRO A 354 -6.35 -9.09 29.21
CA PRO A 354 -5.11 -9.75 29.64
C PRO A 354 -4.24 -10.27 28.48
N LEU A 355 -4.85 -10.68 27.36
CA LEU A 355 -4.15 -11.12 26.16
C LEU A 355 -4.66 -10.34 24.94
N VAL A 356 -3.77 -9.56 24.34
CA VAL A 356 -4.03 -8.76 23.14
C VAL A 356 -3.22 -9.33 21.99
N VAL A 357 -3.88 -9.89 20.98
CA VAL A 357 -3.27 -10.31 19.72
C VAL A 357 -3.47 -9.18 18.71
N THR A 358 -2.38 -8.61 18.23
CA THR A 358 -2.39 -7.41 17.38
C THR A 358 -1.34 -7.51 16.28
N THR A 359 -1.27 -6.51 15.42
CA THR A 359 -0.20 -6.40 14.41
C THR A 359 0.89 -5.42 14.82
N ASN A 360 2.09 -5.57 14.24
CA ASN A 360 3.16 -4.57 14.37
C ASN A 360 2.67 -3.17 13.95
N VAL A 361 1.87 -3.10 12.89
CA VAL A 361 1.23 -1.85 12.42
C VAL A 361 0.39 -1.23 13.51
N GLN A 362 -0.56 -1.99 14.08
CA GLN A 362 -1.44 -1.47 15.13
C GLN A 362 -0.66 -1.08 16.39
N LEU A 363 0.35 -1.84 16.80
CA LEU A 363 1.19 -1.51 17.95
C LEU A 363 1.97 -0.22 17.76
N PHE A 364 2.77 -0.13 16.69
CA PHE A 364 3.66 1.01 16.51
C PHE A 364 2.91 2.26 16.06
N GLU A 365 1.93 2.17 15.15
CA GLU A 365 1.15 3.35 14.77
C GLU A 365 0.35 3.92 15.95
N SER A 366 -0.07 3.08 16.91
CA SER A 366 -0.66 3.57 18.15
C SER A 366 0.37 4.32 19.01
N LEU A 367 1.57 3.77 19.23
CA LEU A 367 2.63 4.41 20.01
C LEU A 367 3.05 5.79 19.47
N PHE A 368 2.93 6.00 18.16
CA PHE A 368 3.25 7.27 17.50
C PHE A 368 2.02 8.14 17.18
N ALA A 369 0.81 7.71 17.54
CA ALA A 369 -0.42 8.40 17.22
C ALA A 369 -0.54 9.79 17.84
N ALA A 370 -1.42 10.60 17.24
CA ALA A 370 -1.89 11.88 17.77
C ALA A 370 -3.42 11.91 17.98
N LYS A 371 -4.18 11.07 17.26
CA LYS A 371 -5.64 11.04 17.34
C LYS A 371 -6.12 10.41 18.66
N THR A 372 -7.14 11.00 19.26
CA THR A 372 -7.78 10.56 20.52
C THR A 372 -8.08 9.05 20.53
N SER A 373 -8.86 8.59 19.54
CA SER A 373 -9.27 7.18 19.43
C SER A 373 -8.12 6.17 19.36
N ARG A 374 -7.00 6.55 18.76
CA ARG A 374 -5.80 5.69 18.68
C ARG A 374 -4.99 5.74 19.98
N CYS A 375 -4.94 6.90 20.64
CA CYS A 375 -4.19 7.09 21.87
C CYS A 375 -4.85 6.45 23.11
N ARG A 376 -6.17 6.20 23.12
CA ARG A 376 -6.89 5.62 24.27
C ARG A 376 -6.24 4.38 24.88
N LYS A 377 -5.59 3.55 24.06
CA LYS A 377 -4.98 2.28 24.48
C LYS A 377 -3.55 2.35 25.06
N LEU A 378 -2.85 3.48 24.95
CA LEU A 378 -1.41 3.51 25.24
C LEU A 378 -1.06 3.33 26.72
N HIS A 379 -1.83 3.91 27.64
CA HIS A 379 -1.61 3.73 29.07
C HIS A 379 -1.74 2.25 29.48
N ASN A 380 -2.49 1.45 28.72
CA ASN A 380 -2.57 0.01 28.88
C ASN A 380 -1.36 -0.75 28.31
N ILE A 381 -0.34 -0.11 27.75
CA ILE A 381 0.93 -0.81 27.46
C ILE A 381 1.78 -0.95 28.73
N VAL A 382 1.56 -0.12 29.74
CA VAL A 382 2.35 -0.12 30.98
C VAL A 382 2.21 -1.43 31.76
N ASN A 383 3.33 -1.92 32.30
CA ASN A 383 3.44 -3.19 33.01
C ASN A 383 2.94 -4.40 32.19
N SER A 384 3.22 -4.41 30.89
CA SER A 384 2.88 -5.52 29.98
C SER A 384 4.10 -6.28 29.49
N ILE A 385 3.86 -7.45 28.90
CA ILE A 385 4.83 -8.15 28.05
C ILE A 385 4.46 -7.93 26.59
N ILE A 386 5.39 -7.39 25.80
CA ILE A 386 5.25 -7.31 24.35
C ILE A 386 6.03 -8.46 23.73
N VAL A 387 5.34 -9.37 23.05
CA VAL A 387 5.95 -10.40 22.20
C VAL A 387 5.94 -9.87 20.77
N LEU A 388 7.13 -9.61 20.20
CA LEU A 388 7.28 -9.23 18.79
C LEU A 388 7.62 -10.50 18.00
N ASP A 389 6.63 -11.05 17.30
CA ASP A 389 6.83 -12.22 16.46
C ASP A 389 7.52 -11.83 15.15
N GLU A 390 8.38 -12.72 14.65
CA GLU A 390 9.26 -12.50 13.50
C GLU A 390 9.91 -11.09 13.52
N ALA A 391 10.61 -10.76 14.62
CA ALA A 391 11.19 -9.44 14.87
C ALA A 391 12.12 -8.90 13.75
N GLN A 392 12.62 -9.76 12.86
CA GLN A 392 13.36 -9.37 11.66
C GLN A 392 12.52 -8.61 10.62
N GLN A 393 11.19 -8.72 10.69
CA GLN A 393 10.25 -8.05 9.77
C GLN A 393 9.94 -6.61 10.18
N LEU A 394 10.63 -6.06 11.19
CA LEU A 394 10.52 -4.64 11.50
C LEU A 394 10.99 -3.80 10.30
N PRO A 395 10.20 -2.82 9.84
CA PRO A 395 10.50 -2.05 8.63
C PRO A 395 11.75 -1.17 8.85
N PRO A 396 12.82 -1.36 8.06
CA PRO A 396 14.08 -0.66 8.26
C PRO A 396 13.96 0.86 8.29
N GLU A 397 13.08 1.48 7.49
CA GLU A 397 12.93 2.95 7.46
C GLU A 397 12.37 3.57 8.75
N PHE A 398 11.79 2.75 9.63
CA PHE A 398 11.23 3.15 10.93
C PHE A 398 11.98 2.50 12.10
N LEU A 399 13.10 1.83 11.83
CA LEU A 399 13.76 1.00 12.84
C LEU A 399 14.21 1.85 14.03
N GLN A 400 14.85 2.99 13.78
CA GLN A 400 15.37 3.83 14.85
C GLN A 400 14.27 4.35 15.82
N PRO A 401 13.17 4.99 15.36
CA PRO A 401 12.12 5.41 16.28
C PRO A 401 11.46 4.23 17.02
N ILE A 402 11.32 3.07 16.37
CA ILE A 402 10.78 1.86 17.03
C ILE A 402 11.68 1.41 18.19
N LEU A 403 13.00 1.31 17.98
CA LEU A 403 13.93 0.87 19.03
C LEU A 403 14.01 1.89 20.18
N ASP A 404 13.96 3.19 19.87
CA ASP A 404 13.91 4.26 20.87
C ASP A 404 12.64 4.12 21.75
N ALA A 405 11.48 3.89 21.14
CA ALA A 405 10.21 3.71 21.87
C ALA A 405 10.21 2.43 22.74
N LEU A 406 10.66 1.30 22.22
CA LEU A 406 10.78 0.05 22.99
C LEU A 406 11.73 0.22 24.17
N SER A 407 12.87 0.90 23.96
CA SER A 407 13.82 1.21 25.03
C SER A 407 13.20 2.04 26.15
N LEU A 408 12.39 3.04 25.81
CA LEU A 408 11.69 3.86 26.81
C LEU A 408 10.63 3.05 27.58
N LEU A 409 9.87 2.20 26.87
CA LEU A 409 8.87 1.31 27.48
C LEU A 409 9.49 0.39 28.52
N VAL A 410 10.60 -0.26 28.17
CA VAL A 410 11.30 -1.16 29.10
C VAL A 410 11.91 -0.39 30.28
N LYS A 411 12.53 0.76 30.03
CA LYS A 411 13.24 1.53 31.07
C LYS A 411 12.31 2.24 32.07
N HIS A 412 11.10 2.64 31.67
CA HIS A 412 10.28 3.58 32.44
C HIS A 412 8.82 3.16 32.66
N TYR A 413 8.36 2.10 32.01
CA TYR A 413 6.95 1.68 32.05
C TYR A 413 6.77 0.20 32.41
N GLY A 414 7.80 -0.45 32.98
CA GLY A 414 7.72 -1.84 33.45
C GLY A 414 7.45 -2.88 32.36
N VAL A 415 7.70 -2.52 31.09
CA VAL A 415 7.45 -3.41 29.95
C VAL A 415 8.58 -4.42 29.82
N THR A 416 8.23 -5.67 29.51
CA THR A 416 9.19 -6.66 29.02
C THR A 416 8.96 -6.91 27.55
N VAL A 417 10.03 -6.98 26.75
CA VAL A 417 9.94 -7.22 25.31
C VAL A 417 10.62 -8.55 24.97
N VAL A 418 9.90 -9.42 24.26
CA VAL A 418 10.41 -10.70 23.77
C VAL A 418 10.47 -10.66 22.25
N LEU A 419 11.69 -10.65 21.70
CA LEU A 419 11.95 -10.68 20.26
C LEU A 419 11.96 -12.14 19.78
N CYS A 420 10.90 -12.58 19.12
CA CYS A 420 10.80 -13.95 18.61
C CYS A 420 11.23 -14.00 17.14
N THR A 421 12.16 -14.88 16.77
CA THR A 421 12.69 -14.92 15.40
C THR A 421 13.45 -16.21 15.11
N ALA A 422 13.48 -16.63 13.84
CA ALA A 422 14.44 -17.63 13.34
C ALA A 422 15.74 -17.00 12.84
N THR A 423 15.73 -15.71 12.50
CA THR A 423 16.82 -15.02 11.81
C THR A 423 17.07 -13.72 12.53
N GLN A 424 17.81 -13.78 13.64
CA GLN A 424 17.90 -12.67 14.58
C GLN A 424 18.45 -11.39 13.90
N PRO A 425 17.68 -10.29 13.91
CA PRO A 425 18.14 -9.02 13.39
C PRO A 425 19.26 -8.44 14.27
N ALA A 426 20.20 -7.71 13.65
CA ALA A 426 21.29 -7.04 14.35
C ALA A 426 20.80 -5.73 15.00
N LEU A 427 20.04 -5.86 16.09
CA LEU A 427 19.38 -4.73 16.78
C LEU A 427 20.21 -4.13 17.92
N ASN A 428 21.41 -4.62 18.20
CA ASN A 428 22.31 -4.01 19.18
C ASN A 428 22.85 -2.67 18.68
N SER A 429 23.27 -1.80 19.61
CA SER A 429 23.88 -0.53 19.25
C SER A 429 25.09 -0.75 18.32
N THR A 430 25.09 -0.06 17.18
CA THR A 430 26.11 -0.24 16.13
C THR A 430 26.53 1.11 15.55
N ASP A 431 27.83 1.40 15.60
CA ASP A 431 28.43 2.52 14.90
C ASP A 431 28.86 2.10 13.49
N TYR A 432 28.27 2.71 12.48
CA TYR A 432 28.65 2.50 11.08
C TYR A 432 29.63 3.58 10.63
N PHE A 433 30.24 3.37 9.45
CA PHE A 433 31.14 4.36 8.85
C PHE A 433 30.42 5.69 8.59
N ASP A 434 29.19 5.63 8.06
CA ASP A 434 28.31 6.78 7.96
C ASP A 434 27.53 6.94 9.28
N LYS A 435 27.92 7.97 10.05
CA LYS A 435 27.29 8.29 11.34
C LYS A 435 25.79 8.56 11.23
N SER A 436 25.29 8.96 10.07
CA SER A 436 23.85 9.18 9.86
C SER A 436 23.04 7.89 9.88
N ASN A 437 23.70 6.74 9.71
CA ASN A 437 23.09 5.41 9.78
C ASN A 437 23.38 4.67 11.11
N ASN A 438 24.04 5.32 12.08
CA ASN A 438 24.30 4.70 13.39
C ASN A 438 22.98 4.26 14.03
N LEU A 439 22.99 3.03 14.54
CA LEU A 439 21.82 2.42 15.17
C LEU A 439 21.97 2.55 16.69
N ARG A 440 21.06 3.30 17.33
CA ARG A 440 20.86 3.18 18.79
C ARG A 440 19.95 1.98 19.02
N GLY A 441 20.55 0.91 19.51
CA GLY A 441 19.94 -0.41 19.55
C GLY A 441 19.35 -0.78 20.90
N LEU A 442 19.00 -2.05 21.02
CA LEU A 442 18.57 -2.69 22.25
C LEU A 442 19.78 -3.39 22.87
N ASP A 443 20.39 -2.78 23.87
CA ASP A 443 21.53 -3.38 24.57
C ASP A 443 21.06 -4.30 25.70
N ASN A 444 21.84 -5.33 26.03
CA ASN A 444 21.54 -6.34 27.06
C ASN A 444 20.31 -7.23 26.78
N VAL A 445 20.06 -7.57 25.50
CA VAL A 445 19.06 -8.58 25.14
C VAL A 445 19.51 -9.94 25.67
N ARG A 446 18.68 -10.59 26.49
CA ARG A 446 18.97 -11.91 27.05
C ARG A 446 18.38 -13.01 26.18
N GLU A 447 19.24 -13.89 25.69
CA GLU A 447 18.78 -15.06 24.92
C GLU A 447 18.09 -16.06 25.86
N ILE A 448 16.91 -16.52 25.46
CA ILE A 448 16.12 -17.51 26.20
C ILE A 448 16.71 -18.92 25.98
N ILE A 449 17.18 -19.20 24.76
CA ILE A 449 17.76 -20.50 24.41
C ILE A 449 19.24 -20.53 24.76
N ASP A 450 19.66 -21.47 25.61
CA ASP A 450 21.06 -21.57 26.09
C ASP A 450 22.04 -21.91 24.94
N HIS A 451 21.63 -22.77 24.01
CA HIS A 451 22.45 -23.24 22.90
C HIS A 451 21.70 -23.17 21.56
N PRO A 452 21.47 -21.96 21.01
CA PRO A 452 20.69 -21.80 19.80
C PRO A 452 21.35 -22.46 18.59
N ASP A 453 22.68 -22.41 18.46
CA ASP A 453 23.38 -23.06 17.33
C ASP A 453 23.13 -24.57 17.30
N ALA A 454 23.22 -25.25 18.45
CA ALA A 454 22.93 -26.69 18.56
C ALA A 454 21.46 -27.01 18.24
N LEU A 455 20.52 -26.15 18.65
CA LEU A 455 19.11 -26.29 18.34
C LEU A 455 18.83 -26.16 16.82
N PHE A 456 19.51 -25.23 16.14
CA PHE A 456 19.39 -25.06 14.69
C PHE A 456 19.96 -26.26 13.93
N GLU A 457 21.10 -26.79 14.34
CA GLU A 457 21.67 -28.01 13.76
C GLU A 457 20.76 -29.22 13.99
N ALA A 458 20.22 -29.39 15.20
CA ALA A 458 19.32 -30.51 15.52
C ALA A 458 17.96 -30.43 14.79
N LEU A 459 17.52 -29.23 14.40
CA LEU A 459 16.28 -29.00 13.63
C LEU A 459 16.54 -28.77 12.14
N LYS A 460 17.78 -28.97 11.68
CA LYS A 460 18.12 -28.87 10.26
C LYS A 460 17.42 -29.97 9.48
N ARG A 461 16.64 -29.54 8.49
CA ARG A 461 15.78 -30.41 7.67
C ARG A 461 15.81 -30.08 6.19
N VAL A 462 16.63 -29.10 5.82
CA VAL A 462 16.77 -28.59 4.46
C VAL A 462 18.22 -28.41 4.09
N THR A 463 18.50 -28.54 2.80
CA THR A 463 19.77 -28.19 2.17
C THR A 463 19.53 -27.05 1.19
N VAL A 464 20.32 -25.99 1.29
CA VAL A 464 20.25 -24.86 0.37
C VAL A 464 21.25 -25.03 -0.77
N GLU A 465 20.75 -25.07 -1.99
CA GLU A 465 21.53 -25.10 -3.23
C GLU A 465 21.67 -23.67 -3.76
N LEU A 466 22.89 -23.11 -3.69
CA LEU A 466 23.21 -21.81 -4.29
C LEU A 466 23.62 -21.97 -5.76
N PRO A 467 23.36 -20.98 -6.61
CA PRO A 467 23.91 -20.97 -7.96
C PRO A 467 25.45 -20.80 -7.90
N PRO A 468 26.18 -21.27 -8.93
CA PRO A 468 27.65 -21.16 -8.95
C PRO A 468 28.15 -19.71 -8.82
N ASP A 469 27.39 -18.75 -9.35
CA ASP A 469 27.64 -17.33 -9.20
C ASP A 469 26.31 -16.59 -8.96
N LEU A 470 26.24 -15.85 -7.85
CA LEU A 470 25.08 -15.05 -7.45
C LEU A 470 24.92 -13.76 -8.28
N ASN A 471 25.88 -13.43 -9.14
CA ASN A 471 25.85 -12.26 -10.02
C ASN A 471 25.39 -12.59 -11.45
N ILE A 472 25.24 -13.87 -11.79
CA ILE A 472 24.84 -14.31 -13.13
C ILE A 472 23.37 -14.71 -13.11
N SER A 473 22.54 -14.00 -13.88
CA SER A 473 21.12 -14.31 -13.99
C SER A 473 20.86 -15.57 -14.81
N THR A 474 19.82 -16.31 -14.44
CA THR A 474 19.34 -17.51 -15.15
C THR A 474 18.06 -17.18 -15.91
N PRO A 475 17.94 -17.48 -17.23
CA PRO A 475 16.72 -17.26 -17.99
C PRO A 475 15.50 -17.99 -17.43
N TRP A 476 14.30 -17.39 -17.53
CA TRP A 476 13.07 -18.00 -17.03
C TRP A 476 12.76 -19.37 -17.62
N ALA A 477 13.06 -19.60 -18.90
CA ALA A 477 12.84 -20.90 -19.55
C ALA A 477 13.65 -22.03 -18.87
N VAL A 478 14.89 -21.77 -18.49
CA VAL A 478 15.76 -22.74 -17.79
C VAL A 478 15.25 -23.00 -16.36
N ILE A 479 14.75 -21.97 -15.69
CA ILE A 479 14.16 -22.10 -14.35
C ILE A 479 12.86 -22.92 -14.43
N ALA A 480 12.01 -22.63 -15.41
CA ALA A 480 10.74 -23.34 -15.64
C ALA A 480 10.96 -24.82 -15.97
N GLU A 481 11.95 -25.16 -16.80
CA GLU A 481 12.31 -26.55 -17.12
C GLU A 481 12.70 -27.32 -15.85
N LYS A 482 13.55 -26.73 -15.00
CA LYS A 482 13.95 -27.35 -13.72
C LYS A 482 12.76 -27.56 -12.78
N ILE A 483 11.88 -26.56 -12.64
CA ILE A 483 10.67 -26.66 -11.81
C ILE A 483 9.69 -27.69 -12.39
N ALA A 484 9.54 -27.77 -13.71
CA ALA A 484 8.65 -28.72 -14.36
C ALA A 484 9.06 -30.18 -14.12
N ALA A 485 10.37 -30.44 -13.96
CA ALA A 485 10.91 -31.75 -13.65
C ALA A 485 10.62 -32.22 -12.21
N GLU A 486 10.30 -31.30 -11.29
CA GLU A 486 9.97 -31.65 -9.91
C GLU A 486 8.52 -32.15 -9.78
N ASP A 487 8.32 -33.21 -8.98
CA ASP A 487 7.00 -33.80 -8.74
C ASP A 487 6.16 -32.99 -7.74
N CYS A 488 6.77 -32.34 -6.76
CA CYS A 488 6.08 -31.49 -5.79
C CYS A 488 6.94 -30.28 -5.40
N VAL A 489 6.59 -29.09 -5.89
CA VAL A 489 7.46 -27.91 -5.81
C VAL A 489 6.69 -26.61 -5.59
N LEU A 490 7.28 -25.74 -4.78
CA LEU A 490 6.88 -24.35 -4.60
C LEU A 490 7.97 -23.41 -5.13
N ALA A 491 7.64 -22.53 -6.06
CA ALA A 491 8.53 -21.50 -6.57
C ALA A 491 8.09 -20.11 -6.09
N ILE A 492 9.00 -19.39 -5.44
CA ILE A 492 8.75 -18.08 -4.84
C ILE A 492 9.60 -17.02 -5.56
N VAL A 493 8.94 -15.98 -6.05
CA VAL A 493 9.58 -14.86 -6.75
C VAL A 493 9.20 -13.50 -6.17
N SER A 494 10.01 -12.48 -6.42
CA SER A 494 9.91 -11.19 -5.72
C SER A 494 8.85 -10.23 -6.30
N THR A 495 8.34 -10.48 -7.50
CA THR A 495 7.37 -9.59 -8.17
C THR A 495 6.21 -10.37 -8.78
N ARG A 496 5.05 -9.70 -8.90
CA ARG A 496 3.85 -10.24 -9.55
C ARG A 496 4.10 -10.57 -11.03
N LYS A 497 4.86 -9.70 -11.71
CA LYS A 497 5.28 -9.89 -13.11
C LYS A 497 6.09 -11.19 -13.27
N ALA A 498 7.12 -11.38 -12.45
CA ALA A 498 7.94 -12.59 -12.47
C ALA A 498 7.12 -13.85 -12.17
N ALA A 499 6.18 -13.78 -11.22
CA ALA A 499 5.34 -14.93 -10.87
C ALA A 499 4.48 -15.36 -12.06
N ARG A 500 3.90 -14.39 -12.78
CA ARG A 500 3.12 -14.64 -13.99
C ARG A 500 3.96 -15.16 -15.14
N GLU A 501 5.13 -14.58 -15.40
CA GLU A 501 6.03 -15.04 -16.46
C GLU A 501 6.47 -16.48 -16.23
N LEU A 502 6.87 -16.81 -15.00
CA LEU A 502 7.26 -18.17 -14.64
C LEU A 502 6.08 -19.14 -14.72
N HIS A 503 4.89 -18.74 -14.24
CA HIS A 503 3.67 -19.54 -14.33
C HIS A 503 3.30 -19.86 -15.78
N HIS A 504 3.42 -18.90 -16.69
CA HIS A 504 3.09 -19.08 -18.11
C HIS A 504 4.00 -20.09 -18.82
N LEU A 505 5.24 -20.23 -18.37
CA LEU A 505 6.21 -21.17 -18.93
C LEU A 505 6.08 -22.59 -18.35
N LEU A 506 5.28 -22.77 -17.29
CA LEU A 506 5.09 -24.05 -16.63
C LEU A 506 3.92 -24.84 -17.21
N PRO A 507 3.91 -26.18 -17.05
CA PRO A 507 2.83 -27.02 -17.55
C PRO A 507 1.44 -26.64 -17.02
N PRO A 508 0.36 -26.92 -17.78
CA PRO A 508 -1.01 -26.77 -17.30
C PRO A 508 -1.25 -27.49 -15.97
N GLY A 509 -2.11 -26.92 -15.11
CA GLY A 509 -2.36 -27.41 -13.75
C GLY A 509 -1.41 -26.84 -12.68
N THR A 510 -0.44 -26.01 -13.07
CA THR A 510 0.37 -25.24 -12.12
C THR A 510 -0.51 -24.21 -11.40
N LEU A 511 -0.48 -24.20 -10.07
CA LEU A 511 -1.23 -23.26 -9.23
C LEU A 511 -0.46 -21.95 -9.08
N HIS A 512 -1.19 -20.85 -8.89
CA HIS A 512 -0.62 -19.51 -8.73
C HIS A 512 -1.10 -18.86 -7.44
N LEU A 513 -0.24 -18.08 -6.77
CA LEU A 513 -0.61 -17.27 -5.61
C LEU A 513 -0.01 -15.86 -5.73
N SER A 514 -0.87 -14.84 -5.67
CA SER A 514 -0.41 -13.46 -5.65
C SER A 514 -1.39 -12.53 -4.94
N ALA A 515 -0.91 -11.33 -4.61
CA ALA A 515 -1.73 -10.28 -4.01
C ALA A 515 -2.74 -9.61 -4.98
N LEU A 516 -2.77 -10.00 -6.27
CA LEU A 516 -3.83 -9.58 -7.22
C LEU A 516 -5.08 -10.45 -7.13
N MET A 517 -5.02 -11.55 -6.39
CA MET A 517 -6.19 -12.33 -6.03
C MET A 517 -6.87 -11.71 -4.81
N CYS A 518 -8.20 -11.61 -4.83
CA CYS A 518 -8.96 -11.21 -3.65
C CYS A 518 -8.81 -12.24 -2.51
N GLY A 519 -9.19 -11.86 -1.29
CA GLY A 519 -9.07 -12.72 -0.10
C GLY A 519 -9.77 -14.08 -0.27
N ALA A 520 -10.98 -14.08 -0.83
CA ALA A 520 -11.74 -15.31 -1.09
C ALA A 520 -11.01 -16.25 -2.07
N HIS A 521 -10.53 -15.72 -3.20
CA HIS A 521 -9.79 -16.48 -4.20
C HIS A 521 -8.49 -17.07 -3.63
N ARG A 522 -7.70 -16.27 -2.89
CA ARG A 522 -6.46 -16.77 -2.23
C ARG A 522 -6.74 -17.91 -1.27
N LYS A 523 -7.81 -17.81 -0.48
CA LYS A 523 -8.22 -18.86 0.45
C LYS A 523 -8.54 -20.16 -0.29
N SER A 524 -9.34 -20.09 -1.36
CA SER A 524 -9.68 -21.25 -2.20
C SER A 524 -8.42 -21.97 -2.73
N VAL A 525 -7.46 -21.22 -3.29
CA VAL A 525 -6.21 -21.80 -3.81
C VAL A 525 -5.34 -22.39 -2.70
N ILE A 526 -5.22 -21.74 -1.55
CA ILE A 526 -4.46 -22.27 -0.41
C ILE A 526 -5.08 -23.58 0.10
N ASP A 527 -6.41 -23.65 0.20
CA ASP A 527 -7.12 -24.86 0.61
C ASP A 527 -6.92 -25.99 -0.40
N GLN A 528 -6.92 -25.69 -1.70
CA GLN A 528 -6.58 -26.63 -2.76
C GLN A 528 -5.14 -27.15 -2.62
N ILE A 529 -4.16 -26.27 -2.39
CA ILE A 529 -2.75 -26.67 -2.16
C ILE A 529 -2.64 -27.60 -0.96
N LYS A 530 -3.27 -27.26 0.16
CA LYS A 530 -3.26 -28.09 1.39
C LYS A 530 -3.87 -29.47 1.15
N ALA A 531 -5.01 -29.53 0.46
CA ALA A 531 -5.68 -30.78 0.13
C ALA A 531 -4.80 -31.67 -0.77
N ARG A 532 -4.20 -31.08 -1.81
CA ARG A 532 -3.28 -31.74 -2.75
C ARG A 532 -2.03 -32.26 -2.05
N LEU A 533 -1.38 -31.46 -1.21
CA LEU A 533 -0.22 -31.89 -0.42
C LEU A 533 -0.57 -33.06 0.51
N LYS A 534 -1.75 -33.04 1.15
CA LYS A 534 -2.23 -34.17 1.95
C LYS A 534 -2.45 -35.42 1.10
N ALA A 535 -3.19 -35.32 0.00
CA ALA A 535 -3.49 -36.46 -0.86
C ALA A 535 -2.22 -37.09 -1.46
N LYS A 536 -1.22 -36.28 -1.82
CA LYS A 536 0.07 -36.73 -2.34
C LYS A 536 0.87 -37.51 -1.28
N ARG A 537 0.91 -37.00 -0.04
CA ARG A 537 1.50 -37.72 1.11
C ARG A 537 0.80 -39.04 1.40
N ASP A 538 -0.51 -39.08 1.26
CA ASP A 538 -1.31 -40.29 1.44
C ASP A 538 -1.21 -41.27 0.24
N GLY A 539 -0.41 -40.95 -0.79
CA GLY A 539 -0.29 -41.76 -2.02
C GLY A 539 -1.55 -41.77 -2.90
N ARG A 540 -2.54 -40.93 -2.60
CA ARG A 540 -3.82 -40.84 -3.33
C ARG A 540 -3.74 -39.94 -4.56
N ASP A 541 -2.62 -39.24 -4.72
CA ASP A 541 -2.44 -38.22 -5.75
C ASP A 541 -1.10 -38.35 -6.45
N LEU A 542 -1.15 -38.93 -7.66
CA LEU A 542 0.03 -39.21 -8.46
C LEU A 542 0.39 -38.07 -9.43
N GLN A 543 -0.45 -37.04 -9.52
CA GLN A 543 -0.18 -35.90 -10.40
C GLN A 543 0.88 -34.98 -9.77
N PRO A 544 1.77 -34.36 -10.58
CA PRO A 544 2.69 -33.37 -10.07
C PRO A 544 1.96 -32.17 -9.48
N LEU A 545 2.48 -31.64 -8.37
CA LEU A 545 1.97 -30.43 -7.72
C LEU A 545 3.00 -29.31 -7.86
N ARG A 546 2.68 -28.29 -8.65
CA ARG A 546 3.55 -27.13 -8.89
C ARG A 546 2.82 -25.87 -8.47
N VAL A 547 3.48 -25.03 -7.69
CA VAL A 547 2.93 -23.77 -7.22
C VAL A 547 3.92 -22.65 -7.50
N VAL A 548 3.47 -21.57 -8.13
CA VAL A 548 4.23 -20.32 -8.26
C VAL A 548 3.59 -19.26 -7.36
N SER A 549 4.38 -18.58 -6.55
CA SER A 549 3.90 -17.55 -5.64
C SER A 549 4.81 -16.34 -5.60
N THR A 550 4.25 -15.17 -5.27
CA THR A 550 5.06 -14.06 -4.72
C THR A 550 5.45 -14.34 -3.26
N GLN A 551 6.03 -13.36 -2.54
CA GLN A 551 6.38 -13.51 -1.11
C GLN A 551 5.20 -13.80 -0.16
N LEU A 552 3.96 -13.90 -0.67
CA LEU A 552 2.75 -14.12 0.12
C LEU A 552 2.81 -15.41 0.97
N VAL A 553 3.52 -16.43 0.49
CA VAL A 553 3.66 -17.72 1.18
C VAL A 553 4.82 -17.74 2.19
N GLU A 554 5.74 -16.77 2.16
CA GLU A 554 6.91 -16.72 3.05
C GLU A 554 6.50 -16.57 4.51
N ALA A 555 5.35 -15.94 4.76
CA ALA A 555 4.78 -15.77 6.09
C ALA A 555 3.30 -16.14 6.10
N GLY A 556 2.88 -16.97 7.05
CA GLY A 556 1.45 -17.11 7.35
C GLY A 556 0.67 -18.21 6.69
N VAL A 557 1.28 -18.92 5.75
CA VAL A 557 0.64 -20.04 5.09
C VAL A 557 1.28 -21.32 5.60
N ASP A 558 0.49 -22.15 6.27
CA ASP A 558 0.91 -23.47 6.76
C ASP A 558 0.93 -24.48 5.61
N ILE A 559 2.03 -24.47 4.85
CA ILE A 559 2.31 -25.37 3.72
C ILE A 559 3.71 -25.98 3.89
N ASP A 560 3.84 -27.21 3.39
CA ASP A 560 5.04 -28.03 3.55
C ASP A 560 5.33 -28.76 2.23
N PHE A 561 6.36 -28.32 1.51
CA PHE A 561 6.80 -28.86 0.22
C PHE A 561 8.14 -29.61 0.38
N PRO A 562 8.42 -30.66 -0.41
CA PRO A 562 9.73 -31.30 -0.40
C PRO A 562 10.81 -30.48 -1.12
N VAL A 563 10.42 -29.64 -2.08
CA VAL A 563 11.31 -28.78 -2.86
C VAL A 563 10.77 -27.36 -2.93
N VAL A 564 11.62 -26.38 -2.65
CA VAL A 564 11.30 -24.95 -2.74
C VAL A 564 12.33 -24.22 -3.61
N TYR A 565 11.88 -23.57 -4.67
CA TYR A 565 12.69 -22.66 -5.47
C TYR A 565 12.48 -21.23 -4.97
N ARG A 566 13.55 -20.49 -4.72
CA ARG A 566 13.48 -19.10 -4.28
C ARG A 566 14.36 -18.22 -5.17
N ALA A 567 13.74 -17.24 -5.84
CA ALA A 567 14.51 -16.20 -6.53
C ALA A 567 15.39 -15.47 -5.52
N LEU A 568 16.58 -15.03 -5.91
CA LEU A 568 17.50 -14.29 -5.04
C LEU A 568 16.81 -13.10 -4.37
N ALA A 569 16.93 -13.03 -3.06
CA ALA A 569 16.30 -12.03 -2.19
C ALA A 569 17.17 -11.77 -0.95
N GLY A 570 16.61 -11.13 0.07
CA GLY A 570 17.26 -11.05 1.39
C GLY A 570 17.49 -12.43 2.00
N LEU A 571 18.54 -12.55 2.81
CA LEU A 571 18.91 -13.83 3.43
C LEU A 571 17.81 -14.32 4.39
N ASP A 572 17.15 -13.40 5.07
CA ASP A 572 15.96 -13.63 5.89
C ASP A 572 14.78 -14.17 5.07
N SER A 573 14.52 -13.63 3.88
CA SER A 573 13.48 -14.13 2.97
C SER A 573 13.80 -15.55 2.48
N ILE A 574 15.08 -15.86 2.20
CA ILE A 574 15.51 -17.23 1.84
C ILE A 574 15.26 -18.20 3.01
N ALA A 575 15.57 -17.80 4.25
CA ALA A 575 15.31 -18.61 5.43
C ALA A 575 13.80 -18.83 5.69
N GLN A 576 12.97 -17.82 5.43
CA GLN A 576 11.51 -17.93 5.54
C GLN A 576 10.94 -18.90 4.49
N ALA A 577 11.41 -18.80 3.24
CA ALA A 577 11.08 -19.74 2.17
C ALA A 577 11.51 -21.17 2.53
N ALA A 578 12.71 -21.34 3.11
CA ALA A 578 13.18 -22.63 3.62
C ALA A 578 12.29 -23.19 4.73
N GLY A 579 11.63 -22.34 5.51
CA GLY A 579 10.60 -22.73 6.49
C GLY A 579 9.27 -23.23 5.90
N ARG A 580 9.16 -23.32 4.57
CA ARG A 580 8.08 -24.00 3.82
C ARG A 580 8.56 -25.28 3.14
N CYS A 581 9.84 -25.63 3.30
CA CYS A 581 10.45 -26.84 2.77
C CYS A 581 10.68 -27.86 3.90
N ASN A 582 10.18 -29.08 3.72
CA ASN A 582 10.23 -30.18 4.70
C ASN A 582 9.95 -29.71 6.14
N ARG A 583 8.92 -28.87 6.30
CA ARG A 583 8.56 -28.16 7.53
C ARG A 583 8.26 -29.10 8.69
N GLU A 584 7.66 -30.26 8.42
CA GLU A 584 7.38 -31.24 9.46
C GLU A 584 8.49 -32.30 9.62
N GLY A 585 9.59 -32.21 8.85
CA GLY A 585 10.73 -33.12 8.96
C GLY A 585 10.38 -34.58 8.64
N ARG A 586 9.48 -34.80 7.67
CA ARG A 586 8.91 -36.14 7.36
C ARG A 586 9.69 -36.89 6.30
N LEU A 587 10.57 -36.22 5.58
CA LEU A 587 11.41 -36.85 4.56
C LEU A 587 12.58 -37.59 5.20
N GLU A 588 13.00 -38.69 4.59
CA GLU A 588 14.22 -39.42 4.98
C GLU A 588 15.48 -38.58 4.77
N GLU A 589 15.51 -37.84 3.67
CA GLU A 589 16.57 -36.88 3.33
C GLU A 589 16.10 -35.42 3.55
N PRO A 590 17.01 -34.47 3.81
CA PRO A 590 16.66 -33.06 3.90
C PRO A 590 15.94 -32.55 2.64
N GLY A 591 14.91 -31.72 2.84
CA GLY A 591 14.23 -31.03 1.74
C GLY A 591 15.16 -30.08 0.99
N ARG A 592 14.88 -29.83 -0.29
CA ARG A 592 15.77 -29.03 -1.14
C ARG A 592 15.27 -27.59 -1.27
N VAL A 593 16.14 -26.63 -1.01
CA VAL A 593 15.87 -25.20 -1.23
C VAL A 593 16.82 -24.69 -2.30
N VAL A 594 16.30 -24.42 -3.50
CA VAL A 594 17.11 -24.00 -4.64
C VAL A 594 17.02 -22.49 -4.80
N VAL A 595 18.14 -21.78 -4.59
CA VAL A 595 18.24 -20.35 -4.84
C VAL A 595 18.64 -20.13 -6.29
N PHE A 596 17.97 -19.22 -6.99
CA PHE A 596 18.33 -18.86 -8.37
C PHE A 596 18.33 -17.34 -8.55
N VAL A 597 19.20 -16.84 -9.43
CA VAL A 597 19.22 -15.41 -9.79
C VAL A 597 18.23 -15.20 -10.95
N PRO A 598 17.11 -14.49 -10.76
CA PRO A 598 16.16 -14.23 -11.84
C PRO A 598 16.77 -13.30 -12.92
N PRO A 599 16.23 -13.30 -14.16
CA PRO A 599 16.63 -12.36 -15.21
C PRO A 599 16.45 -10.90 -14.81
N GLU A 600 15.36 -10.62 -14.08
CA GLU A 600 15.04 -9.28 -13.60
C GLU A 600 15.52 -9.09 -12.17
N PRO A 601 16.27 -8.02 -11.86
CA PRO A 601 16.69 -7.76 -10.50
C PRO A 601 15.49 -7.40 -9.61
N PRO A 602 15.57 -7.66 -8.28
CA PRO A 602 14.54 -7.21 -7.34
C PRO A 602 14.25 -5.71 -7.48
N PRO A 603 13.01 -5.24 -7.21
CA PRO A 603 12.65 -3.83 -7.31
C PRO A 603 13.57 -2.92 -6.49
N LEU A 604 13.79 -1.68 -6.96
CA LEU A 604 14.51 -0.65 -6.22
C LEU A 604 13.91 -0.45 -4.82
N GLY A 605 14.74 -0.02 -3.87
CA GLY A 605 14.36 0.13 -2.46
C GLY A 605 14.86 -1.03 -1.60
N HIS A 606 14.10 -1.41 -0.57
CA HIS A 606 14.55 -2.35 0.46
C HIS A 606 14.79 -3.76 -0.09
N LEU A 607 13.96 -4.24 -1.03
CA LEU A 607 14.13 -5.56 -1.64
C LEU A 607 15.48 -5.68 -2.38
N ARG A 608 15.88 -4.66 -3.16
CA ARG A 608 17.19 -4.67 -3.85
C ARG A 608 18.36 -4.54 -2.88
N LYS A 609 18.26 -3.66 -1.89
CA LYS A 609 19.29 -3.50 -0.85
C LYS A 609 19.49 -4.78 -0.04
N ALA A 610 18.40 -5.46 0.31
CA ALA A 610 18.40 -6.75 1.00
C ALA A 610 19.06 -7.85 0.14
N ALA A 611 18.72 -7.94 -1.15
CA ALA A 611 19.36 -8.90 -2.05
C ALA A 611 20.87 -8.61 -2.24
N GLN A 612 21.26 -7.34 -2.37
CA GLN A 612 22.68 -6.95 -2.44
C GLN A 612 23.45 -7.30 -1.16
N ALA A 613 22.84 -7.10 0.01
CA ALA A 613 23.43 -7.53 1.28
C ALA A 613 23.54 -9.05 1.40
N CYS A 614 22.58 -9.79 0.82
CA CYS A 614 22.64 -11.26 0.74
C CYS A 614 23.83 -11.71 -0.12
N VAL A 615 23.99 -11.14 -1.32
CA VAL A 615 25.12 -11.44 -2.22
C VAL A 615 26.46 -11.15 -1.54
N SER A 616 26.57 -9.98 -0.91
CA SER A 616 27.77 -9.58 -0.15
C SER A 616 28.10 -10.56 0.98
N THR A 617 27.09 -10.97 1.75
CA THR A 617 27.26 -11.88 2.89
C THR A 617 27.64 -13.30 2.46
N LEU A 618 27.11 -13.79 1.34
CA LEU A 618 27.37 -15.13 0.83
C LEU A 618 28.61 -15.21 -0.08
N HIS A 619 29.22 -14.07 -0.42
CA HIS A 619 30.37 -14.03 -1.32
C HIS A 619 31.57 -14.82 -0.75
N GLY A 620 32.02 -15.85 -1.49
CA GLY A 620 33.14 -16.70 -1.08
C GLY A 620 32.83 -17.71 0.03
N GLN A 621 31.58 -17.76 0.50
CA GLN A 621 31.16 -18.68 1.55
C GLN A 621 30.87 -20.08 0.98
N ARG A 622 31.44 -21.12 1.59
CA ARG A 622 31.20 -22.54 1.23
C ARG A 622 30.38 -23.31 2.28
N ALA A 623 30.06 -22.66 3.39
CA ALA A 623 29.26 -23.23 4.47
C ALA A 623 27.75 -23.09 4.18
N ASP A 624 26.93 -23.62 5.09
CA ASP A 624 25.48 -23.51 5.03
C ASP A 624 25.02 -22.04 4.93
N PRO A 625 24.30 -21.64 3.87
CA PRO A 625 23.78 -20.28 3.71
C PRO A 625 22.83 -19.84 4.84
N LEU A 626 22.19 -20.79 5.53
CA LEU A 626 21.28 -20.53 6.64
C LEU A 626 21.95 -20.63 8.02
N ALA A 627 23.28 -20.72 8.07
CA ALA A 627 24.02 -20.71 9.32
C ALA A 627 23.70 -19.44 10.12
N ARG A 628 23.34 -19.60 11.40
CA ARG A 628 22.90 -18.50 12.28
C ARG A 628 23.89 -17.33 12.31
N ALA A 629 25.18 -17.63 12.30
CA ALA A 629 26.26 -16.65 12.35
C ALA A 629 26.23 -15.63 11.17
N LEU A 630 25.63 -16.00 10.03
CA LEU A 630 25.57 -15.14 8.84
C LEU A 630 24.51 -14.03 8.96
N PHE A 631 23.45 -14.23 9.75
CA PHE A 631 22.36 -13.24 9.85
C PHE A 631 22.83 -11.94 10.49
N ALA A 632 23.70 -12.01 11.50
CA ALA A 632 24.23 -10.81 12.14
C ALA A 632 25.09 -9.96 11.19
N SER A 633 25.89 -10.57 10.31
CA SER A 633 26.61 -9.83 9.25
C SER A 633 25.67 -9.31 8.17
N TYR A 634 24.70 -10.13 7.76
CA TYR A 634 23.70 -9.77 6.77
C TYR A 634 22.90 -8.52 7.17
N PHE A 635 22.32 -8.51 8.38
CA PHE A 635 21.52 -7.38 8.85
C PHE A 635 22.36 -6.13 9.06
N ARG A 636 23.61 -6.25 9.56
CA ARG A 636 24.50 -5.08 9.66
C ARG A 636 24.79 -4.47 8.28
N ASP A 637 25.11 -5.29 7.28
CA ASP A 637 25.32 -4.80 5.92
C ASP A 637 24.04 -4.20 5.33
N PHE A 638 22.89 -4.85 5.53
CA PHE A 638 21.60 -4.34 5.06
C PHE A 638 21.22 -3.00 5.70
N TYR A 639 21.27 -2.89 7.02
CA TYR A 639 20.94 -1.67 7.76
C TYR A 639 21.90 -0.52 7.43
N SER A 640 23.19 -0.81 7.19
CA SER A 640 24.16 0.22 6.77
C SER A 640 23.79 0.90 5.44
N LYS A 641 22.96 0.26 4.62
CA LYS A 641 22.51 0.75 3.30
C LYS A 641 21.14 1.44 3.35
N VAL A 642 20.49 1.53 4.52
CA VAL A 642 19.14 2.08 4.67
C VAL A 642 19.15 3.25 5.66
N ASP A 643 18.38 4.29 5.35
CA ASP A 643 18.09 5.36 6.31
C ASP A 643 17.10 4.84 7.35
N LEU A 644 17.60 4.57 8.56
CA LEU A 644 16.84 3.92 9.64
C LEU A 644 15.77 4.82 10.29
N ASP A 645 15.74 6.10 9.90
CA ASP A 645 14.68 7.06 10.18
C ASP A 645 14.31 7.82 8.88
N GLY A 646 13.92 7.05 7.86
CA GLY A 646 13.67 7.54 6.51
C GLY A 646 12.54 8.58 6.42
N LYS A 647 11.63 8.60 7.42
CA LYS A 647 10.55 9.60 7.53
C LYS A 647 10.87 10.73 8.52
N LYS A 648 12.07 10.75 9.11
CA LYS A 648 12.55 11.77 10.06
C LYS A 648 11.65 11.94 11.28
N ILE A 649 11.17 10.83 11.82
CA ILE A 649 10.30 10.78 13.00
C ILE A 649 11.04 11.20 14.25
N VAL A 650 12.29 10.75 14.44
CA VAL A 650 13.07 11.08 15.64
C VAL A 650 13.28 12.61 15.77
N PRO A 651 13.70 13.35 14.72
CA PRO A 651 13.74 14.80 14.76
C PRO A 651 12.39 15.51 14.93
N MET A 652 11.26 14.88 14.57
CA MET A 652 9.93 15.46 14.80
C MET A 652 9.49 15.34 16.26
N LEU A 653 9.94 14.28 16.94
CA LEU A 653 9.61 13.98 18.34
C LEU A 653 10.61 14.53 19.35
N LYS A 654 11.77 15.01 18.88
CA LYS A 654 12.73 15.71 19.73
C LYS A 654 12.09 16.98 20.31
N VAL A 655 12.09 17.08 21.63
CA VAL A 655 11.57 18.24 22.35
C VAL A 655 12.50 19.44 22.20
N GLU A 656 11.94 20.60 21.88
CA GLU A 656 12.65 21.88 21.92
C GLU A 656 12.77 22.36 23.38
N PRO A 657 13.97 22.44 23.99
CA PRO A 657 14.10 22.67 25.43
C PRO A 657 13.52 24.00 25.93
N ALA A 658 13.59 25.04 25.09
CA ALA A 658 13.10 26.37 25.46
C ALA A 658 11.57 26.48 25.41
N THR A 659 10.89 25.61 24.63
CA THR A 659 9.46 25.72 24.42
C THR A 659 8.66 24.48 24.80
N LEU A 660 9.35 23.38 25.11
CA LEU A 660 8.80 22.01 25.13
C LEU A 660 8.09 21.64 23.82
N GLY A 661 8.45 22.28 22.71
CA GLY A 661 7.80 22.10 21.43
C GLY A 661 8.12 20.75 20.80
N VAL A 662 7.06 20.04 20.40
CA VAL A 662 7.10 18.75 19.70
C VAL A 662 6.09 18.75 18.55
N ARG A 663 6.40 18.03 17.47
CA ARG A 663 5.54 17.87 16.29
C ARG A 663 4.76 16.55 16.31
N PHE A 664 3.82 16.40 17.25
CA PHE A 664 3.04 15.17 17.43
C PHE A 664 2.19 14.78 16.22
N ARG A 665 1.46 15.75 15.64
CA ARG A 665 0.54 15.51 14.52
C ARG A 665 1.32 15.18 13.27
N THR A 666 2.36 15.96 12.97
CA THR A 666 3.21 15.72 11.81
C THR A 666 3.90 14.35 11.91
N ALA A 667 4.43 13.98 13.09
CA ALA A 667 5.04 12.68 13.30
C ALA A 667 4.03 11.53 13.13
N ALA A 668 2.81 11.66 13.66
CA ALA A 668 1.76 10.65 13.50
C ALA A 668 1.31 10.48 12.03
N GLU A 669 1.29 11.54 11.25
CA GLU A 669 0.98 11.48 9.81
C GLU A 669 2.09 10.87 8.96
N ALA A 670 3.34 10.99 9.43
CA ALA A 670 4.54 10.46 8.78
C ALA A 670 4.83 9.00 9.20
N PHE A 671 4.50 8.61 10.43
CA PHE A 671 4.65 7.25 10.94
C PHE A 671 3.48 6.37 10.47
N ARG A 672 3.59 5.88 9.23
CA ARG A 672 2.70 4.85 8.68
C ARG A 672 3.53 3.67 8.23
N LEU A 673 3.38 2.53 8.90
CA LEU A 673 4.12 1.32 8.56
C LEU A 673 3.65 0.74 7.22
N ILE A 674 2.40 1.03 6.84
CA ILE A 674 1.86 0.77 5.52
C ILE A 674 1.50 2.12 4.89
N ASP A 675 2.29 2.56 3.90
CA ASP A 675 1.98 3.78 3.14
C ASP A 675 0.97 3.45 2.03
N ASP A 676 -0.31 3.66 2.35
CA ASP A 676 -1.45 3.38 1.49
C ASP A 676 -1.86 4.58 0.61
N LYS A 677 -1.16 5.71 0.73
CA LYS A 677 -1.50 6.97 0.03
C LYS A 677 -1.55 6.83 -1.49
N ASP A 678 -0.68 5.98 -2.03
CA ASP A 678 -0.60 5.66 -3.45
C ASP A 678 -1.26 4.32 -3.79
N SER A 679 -2.08 3.77 -2.90
CA SER A 679 -2.87 2.56 -3.12
C SER A 679 -4.35 2.89 -3.34
N ALA A 680 -5.01 2.06 -4.12
CA ALA A 680 -6.44 2.10 -4.38
C ALA A 680 -7.04 0.73 -4.05
N THR A 681 -8.16 0.78 -3.35
CA THR A 681 -8.96 -0.39 -2.97
C THR A 681 -9.95 -0.68 -4.09
N VAL A 682 -9.81 -1.86 -4.72
CA VAL A 682 -10.67 -2.30 -5.82
C VAL A 682 -11.48 -3.51 -5.37
N VAL A 683 -12.81 -3.39 -5.34
CA VAL A 683 -13.70 -4.55 -5.23
C VAL A 683 -13.75 -5.26 -6.58
N VAL A 684 -13.41 -6.53 -6.59
CA VAL A 684 -13.34 -7.36 -7.80
C VAL A 684 -14.49 -8.37 -7.85
N ARG A 685 -14.93 -8.71 -9.05
CA ARG A 685 -15.97 -9.73 -9.31
C ARG A 685 -15.32 -11.09 -9.49
N TYR A 686 -15.14 -11.80 -8.38
CA TYR A 686 -14.67 -13.18 -8.42
C TYR A 686 -15.80 -14.12 -8.83
N ALA A 687 -15.63 -14.83 -9.94
CA ALA A 687 -16.68 -15.63 -10.59
C ALA A 687 -17.38 -16.62 -9.66
N GLU A 688 -16.64 -17.36 -8.81
CA GLU A 688 -17.22 -18.34 -7.89
C GLU A 688 -18.18 -17.71 -6.86
N HIS A 689 -18.03 -16.41 -6.58
CA HIS A 689 -18.81 -15.67 -5.58
C HIS A 689 -19.61 -14.50 -6.21
N SER A 690 -19.83 -14.54 -7.53
CA SER A 690 -20.42 -13.42 -8.28
C SER A 690 -21.78 -12.98 -7.73
N ASP A 691 -22.66 -13.94 -7.41
CA ASP A 691 -24.00 -13.65 -6.88
C ASP A 691 -23.96 -12.95 -5.52
N GLU A 692 -23.05 -13.34 -4.63
CA GLU A 692 -22.89 -12.65 -3.34
C GLU A 692 -22.33 -11.24 -3.55
N ILE A 693 -21.34 -11.09 -4.44
CA ILE A 693 -20.71 -9.80 -4.73
C ILE A 693 -21.73 -8.83 -5.32
N GLU A 694 -22.53 -9.25 -6.32
CA GLU A 694 -23.56 -8.40 -6.92
C GLU A 694 -24.64 -8.00 -5.91
N LYS A 695 -25.03 -8.92 -5.02
CA LYS A 695 -25.96 -8.59 -3.93
C LYS A 695 -25.38 -7.51 -3.02
N LEU A 696 -24.11 -7.63 -2.60
CA LEU A 696 -23.45 -6.65 -1.73
C LEU A 696 -23.27 -5.29 -2.43
N LEU A 697 -22.89 -5.29 -3.71
CA LEU A 697 -22.75 -4.06 -4.50
C LEU A 697 -24.12 -3.39 -4.75
N GLY A 698 -25.19 -4.17 -4.91
CA GLY A 698 -26.56 -3.66 -5.01
C GLY A 698 -27.00 -2.95 -3.73
N ILE A 699 -26.73 -3.53 -2.56
CA ILE A 699 -26.99 -2.89 -1.25
C ILE A 699 -26.16 -1.62 -1.12
N LEU A 700 -24.87 -1.66 -1.49
CA LEU A 700 -23.99 -0.48 -1.45
C LEU A 700 -24.53 0.65 -2.33
N GLY A 701 -25.05 0.33 -3.52
CA GLY A 701 -25.63 1.32 -4.43
C GLY A 701 -26.96 1.89 -3.94
N ALA A 702 -27.77 1.10 -3.24
CA ALA A 702 -29.09 1.51 -2.75
C ALA A 702 -29.04 2.24 -1.39
N GLU A 703 -28.24 1.76 -0.46
CA GLU A 703 -28.22 2.20 0.95
C GLU A 703 -26.95 2.98 1.32
N GLY A 704 -25.91 2.94 0.47
CA GLY A 704 -24.60 3.53 0.77
C GLY A 704 -23.71 2.64 1.65
N PRO A 705 -22.53 3.13 2.06
CA PRO A 705 -21.57 2.35 2.83
C PRO A 705 -22.04 2.13 4.28
N ALA A 706 -22.05 0.87 4.72
CA ALA A 706 -22.24 0.48 6.13
C ALA A 706 -21.05 -0.36 6.61
N ARG A 707 -20.72 -0.32 7.92
CA ARG A 707 -19.55 -1.04 8.48
C ARG A 707 -19.61 -2.54 8.20
N TRP A 708 -20.75 -3.18 8.49
CA TRP A 708 -20.99 -4.60 8.20
C TRP A 708 -20.85 -4.94 6.70
N LEU A 709 -21.29 -4.04 5.82
CA LEU A 709 -21.26 -4.22 4.38
C LEU A 709 -19.83 -4.13 3.85
N MET A 710 -19.07 -3.14 4.32
CA MET A 710 -17.66 -2.99 4.00
C MET A 710 -16.82 -4.18 4.51
N GLY A 711 -17.15 -4.71 5.70
CA GLY A 711 -16.55 -5.94 6.23
C GLY A 711 -16.78 -7.15 5.34
N LYS A 712 -17.98 -7.30 4.77
CA LYS A 712 -18.26 -8.35 3.79
C LYS A 712 -17.51 -8.16 2.48
N LEU A 713 -17.52 -6.94 1.94
CA LEU A 713 -16.84 -6.60 0.68
C LEU A 713 -15.31 -6.76 0.79
N GLN A 714 -14.72 -6.64 1.99
CA GLN A 714 -13.28 -6.77 2.22
C GLN A 714 -12.69 -8.09 1.70
N ARG A 715 -13.47 -9.18 1.72
CA ARG A 715 -13.06 -10.50 1.19
C ARG A 715 -12.83 -10.49 -0.32
N TYR A 716 -13.44 -9.52 -1.01
CA TYR A 716 -13.45 -9.35 -2.46
C TYR A 716 -12.64 -8.13 -2.90
N ILE A 717 -11.73 -7.63 -2.06
CA ILE A 717 -10.89 -6.48 -2.37
C ILE A 717 -9.49 -6.90 -2.80
N VAL A 718 -8.96 -6.17 -3.77
CA VAL A 718 -7.55 -6.17 -4.19
C VAL A 718 -7.01 -4.74 -4.05
N SER A 719 -5.77 -4.61 -3.57
CA SER A 719 -5.07 -3.32 -3.52
C SER A 719 -4.09 -3.19 -4.68
N ILE A 720 -4.23 -2.10 -5.45
CA ILE A 720 -3.38 -1.76 -6.59
C ILE A 720 -2.88 -0.32 -6.46
N HIS A 721 -1.86 0.06 -7.23
CA HIS A 721 -1.37 1.43 -7.20
C HIS A 721 -2.47 2.39 -7.72
N LYS A 722 -2.69 3.52 -7.05
CA LYS A 722 -3.76 4.49 -7.33
C LYS A 722 -3.72 4.98 -8.77
N ARG A 723 -2.53 5.34 -9.28
CA ARG A 723 -2.31 5.64 -10.71
C ARG A 723 -2.83 4.57 -11.67
N VAL A 724 -2.73 3.29 -11.31
CA VAL A 724 -3.23 2.17 -12.12
C VAL A 724 -4.76 2.11 -12.03
N ALA A 725 -5.33 2.24 -10.83
CA ALA A 725 -6.78 2.33 -10.66
C ALA A 725 -7.39 3.51 -11.42
N ASP A 726 -6.80 4.69 -11.34
CA ASP A 726 -7.24 5.90 -12.07
C ASP A 726 -7.15 5.71 -13.59
N LYS A 727 -6.08 5.04 -14.07
CA LYS A 727 -5.92 4.66 -15.48
C LYS A 727 -7.01 3.68 -15.93
N MET A 728 -7.34 2.67 -15.12
CA MET A 728 -8.39 1.69 -15.43
C MET A 728 -9.78 2.34 -15.36
N LEU A 729 -10.02 3.25 -14.41
CA LEU A 729 -11.24 4.06 -14.31
C LEU A 729 -11.44 4.91 -15.58
N GLY A 730 -10.40 5.62 -16.03
CA GLY A 730 -10.45 6.43 -17.25
C GLY A 730 -10.66 5.62 -18.54
N GLN A 731 -10.41 4.31 -18.51
CA GLN A 731 -10.65 3.38 -19.62
C GLN A 731 -11.97 2.62 -19.51
N GLY A 732 -12.76 2.85 -18.45
CA GLY A 732 -14.02 2.15 -18.20
C GLY A 732 -13.85 0.72 -17.66
N GLY A 733 -12.67 0.34 -17.18
CA GLY A 733 -12.42 -0.96 -16.54
C GLY A 733 -12.80 -0.99 -15.05
N LEU A 734 -12.87 0.17 -14.40
CA LEU A 734 -13.36 0.35 -13.03
C LEU A 734 -14.47 1.41 -13.01
N THR A 735 -15.32 1.38 -11.99
CA THR A 735 -16.24 2.45 -11.59
C THR A 735 -15.84 2.97 -10.21
N LEU A 736 -16.29 4.18 -9.89
CA LEU A 736 -16.03 4.84 -8.60
C LEU A 736 -17.39 5.16 -7.93
N PRO A 737 -18.09 4.18 -7.33
CA PRO A 737 -19.38 4.40 -6.69
C PRO A 737 -19.32 5.43 -5.56
N MET A 738 -18.16 5.57 -4.91
CA MET A 738 -17.92 6.60 -3.89
C MET A 738 -16.43 6.97 -3.83
N PRO A 739 -16.07 8.14 -3.30
CA PRO A 739 -14.67 8.56 -3.18
C PRO A 739 -13.81 7.51 -2.48
N GLY A 740 -12.77 7.03 -3.17
CA GLY A 740 -11.79 6.09 -2.62
C GLY A 740 -12.13 4.59 -2.75
N LEU A 741 -13.35 4.24 -3.17
CA LEU A 741 -13.73 2.84 -3.41
C LEU A 741 -13.93 2.59 -4.89
N TYR A 742 -13.02 1.84 -5.50
CA TYR A 742 -13.13 1.43 -6.90
C TYR A 742 -13.83 0.08 -6.95
N VAL A 743 -14.65 -0.13 -7.98
CA VAL A 743 -15.30 -1.41 -8.24
C VAL A 743 -14.97 -1.80 -9.67
N GLN A 744 -14.63 -3.05 -9.91
CA GLN A 744 -14.46 -3.58 -11.27
C GLN A 744 -15.74 -3.28 -12.08
N VAL A 745 -15.70 -3.19 -13.41
CA VAL A 745 -16.95 -3.26 -14.21
C VAL A 745 -17.39 -4.71 -14.39
N ASN A 746 -18.65 -4.94 -14.73
CA ASN A 746 -19.15 -6.28 -15.01
C ASN A 746 -18.70 -6.72 -16.41
N ALA A 747 -17.42 -7.10 -16.52
CA ALA A 747 -16.78 -7.59 -17.74
C ALA A 747 -15.90 -8.80 -17.39
N ASP A 748 -16.16 -9.92 -18.08
CA ASP A 748 -15.57 -11.23 -17.78
C ASP A 748 -14.04 -11.28 -17.92
N ASN A 749 -13.42 -10.28 -18.56
CA ASN A 749 -12.01 -10.31 -18.95
C ASN A 749 -11.06 -9.57 -17.99
N LEU A 750 -11.57 -8.94 -16.92
CA LEU A 750 -10.75 -8.10 -16.03
C LEU A 750 -10.27 -8.82 -14.77
N TYR A 751 -10.86 -9.97 -14.42
CA TYR A 751 -10.41 -10.81 -13.31
C TYR A 751 -10.23 -12.24 -13.79
N ASP A 752 -8.99 -12.73 -13.72
CA ASP A 752 -8.60 -14.06 -14.13
C ASP A 752 -8.79 -15.06 -12.99
N SER A 753 -9.40 -16.21 -13.29
CA SER A 753 -9.63 -17.28 -12.30
C SER A 753 -8.34 -17.95 -11.82
N THR A 754 -7.20 -17.73 -12.49
CA THR A 754 -5.89 -18.24 -12.08
C THR A 754 -4.97 -17.13 -11.60
N LEU A 755 -4.95 -15.97 -12.24
CA LEU A 755 -3.97 -14.90 -11.95
C LEU A 755 -4.50 -13.79 -11.02
N GLY A 756 -5.82 -13.67 -10.87
CA GLY A 756 -6.49 -12.58 -10.17
C GLY A 756 -6.75 -11.36 -11.07
N LEU A 757 -6.81 -10.17 -10.48
CA LEU A 757 -7.08 -8.92 -11.18
C LEU A 757 -6.02 -8.65 -12.27
N LYS A 758 -6.46 -8.55 -13.53
CA LYS A 758 -5.61 -8.18 -14.67
C LYS A 758 -5.43 -6.67 -14.68
N LEU A 759 -4.19 -6.20 -14.52
CA LEU A 759 -3.85 -4.80 -14.70
C LEU A 759 -3.70 -4.51 -16.21
N ASP A 760 -3.84 -3.26 -16.66
CA ASP A 760 -3.68 -2.93 -18.09
C ASP A 760 -2.28 -3.28 -18.65
N ASP A 761 -1.25 -3.27 -17.80
CA ASP A 761 0.10 -3.72 -18.18
C ASP A 761 0.16 -5.27 -18.27
N ASP A 762 -0.89 -5.96 -17.82
CA ASP A 762 -1.08 -7.41 -17.86
C ASP A 762 -2.08 -7.88 -18.95
N ILE A 763 -2.89 -6.98 -19.52
CA ILE A 763 -3.59 -7.20 -20.80
C ILE A 763 -2.58 -7.29 -21.96
N TYR A 764 -1.32 -6.92 -21.71
CA TYR A 764 -0.23 -6.94 -22.67
C TYR A 764 1.03 -7.64 -22.12
N ASN A 765 1.12 -8.96 -22.34
CA ASN A 765 2.39 -9.70 -22.27
C ASN A 765 2.49 -10.60 -23.51
N PRO A 766 3.24 -10.21 -24.57
CA PRO A 766 3.37 -11.01 -25.79
C PRO A 766 4.41 -12.12 -25.58
N GLY A 767 4.24 -12.94 -24.54
CA GLY A 767 5.01 -14.15 -24.30
C GLY A 767 4.28 -15.44 -24.71
N GLY A 768 3.06 -15.32 -25.25
CA GLY A 768 2.19 -16.46 -25.51
C GLY A 768 1.44 -16.34 -26.82
N PHE A 769 2.16 -16.37 -27.95
CA PHE A 769 1.58 -16.88 -29.18
C PHE A 769 2.61 -17.72 -29.93
N THR A 770 2.24 -18.98 -30.09
CA THR A 770 2.84 -20.01 -30.92
C THR A 770 3.17 -19.48 -32.32
N VAL A 771 4.42 -19.72 -32.73
CA VAL A 771 4.93 -19.89 -34.09
C VAL A 771 4.05 -19.36 -35.24
N TRP A 772 4.34 -18.14 -35.70
CA TRP A 772 4.10 -17.70 -37.08
C TRP A 772 5.25 -16.76 -37.51
N TRP A 773 6.43 -17.30 -37.76
CA TRP A 773 7.40 -16.60 -38.60
C TRP A 773 7.08 -16.98 -40.04
N GLU A 774 6.54 -16.04 -40.83
CA GLU A 774 6.91 -15.83 -42.26
C GLU A 774 6.12 -14.73 -42.99
N THR A 775 5.02 -14.20 -42.47
CA THR A 775 4.27 -13.15 -43.18
C THR A 775 4.36 -11.79 -42.47
N MET A 776 4.89 -10.78 -43.17
CA MET A 776 4.82 -9.39 -42.74
C MET A 776 3.35 -9.01 -42.46
N PRO A 777 3.06 -8.30 -41.35
CA PRO A 777 1.68 -7.93 -41.03
C PRO A 777 1.15 -6.94 -42.08
N SER A 778 0.17 -7.40 -42.86
CA SER A 778 -0.52 -6.61 -43.87
C SER A 778 -1.79 -5.99 -43.30
N PHE A 779 -2.01 -4.71 -43.61
CA PHE A 779 -3.15 -3.93 -43.13
C PHE A 779 -4.00 -3.43 -44.28
N CYS A 780 -5.31 -3.43 -44.06
CA CYS A 780 -6.28 -2.96 -45.05
C CYS A 780 -7.21 -1.91 -44.44
N LEU A 781 -7.31 -0.74 -45.08
CA LEU A 781 -8.22 0.34 -44.70
C LEU A 781 -9.23 0.61 -45.81
N GLU A 782 -10.50 0.77 -45.46
CA GLU A 782 -11.47 1.44 -46.32
C GLU A 782 -11.49 2.92 -46.01
N VAL A 783 -11.32 3.77 -47.03
CA VAL A 783 -11.21 5.21 -46.91
C VAL A 783 -12.17 5.90 -47.87
N ALA A 784 -12.90 6.91 -47.40
CA ALA A 784 -13.89 7.60 -48.23
C ALA A 784 -13.99 9.09 -47.89
N GLY A 785 -14.40 9.89 -48.86
CA GLY A 785 -14.62 11.32 -48.67
C GLY A 785 -15.39 11.97 -49.82
N PRO A 786 -16.01 13.13 -49.57
CA PRO A 786 -16.86 13.80 -50.55
C PRO A 786 -16.08 14.36 -51.74
N PHE A 787 -14.80 14.70 -51.54
CA PHE A 787 -13.91 15.25 -52.57
C PHE A 787 -12.48 14.70 -52.39
N ALA A 788 -11.70 14.68 -53.47
CA ALA A 788 -10.27 14.39 -53.41
C ALA A 788 -9.49 15.12 -54.50
N CYS A 789 -8.22 15.41 -54.23
CA CYS A 789 -7.29 15.93 -55.24
C CYS A 789 -5.89 15.39 -55.01
N PHE A 790 -5.51 14.44 -55.86
CA PHE A 790 -4.18 13.87 -55.93
C PHE A 790 -3.41 14.61 -57.01
N THR A 791 -2.74 15.70 -56.66
CA THR A 791 -2.20 16.66 -57.63
C THR A 791 -1.19 16.06 -58.61
N ARG A 792 -1.37 16.33 -59.90
CA ARG A 792 -0.42 16.01 -60.97
C ARG A 792 0.76 16.99 -60.98
N PRO A 793 2.02 16.57 -60.72
CA PRO A 793 3.17 17.46 -60.67
C PRO A 793 3.45 18.23 -61.98
N GLU A 794 3.02 17.67 -63.12
CA GLU A 794 3.17 18.27 -64.45
C GLU A 794 2.25 19.48 -64.68
N MET A 795 1.16 19.62 -63.93
CA MET A 795 0.17 20.70 -64.09
C MET A 795 0.40 21.80 -63.04
N LYS A 796 1.39 22.67 -63.30
CA LYS A 796 1.90 23.65 -62.32
C LYS A 796 0.97 24.84 -62.00
N VAL A 797 0.00 25.16 -62.85
CA VAL A 797 -0.84 26.38 -62.72
C VAL A 797 -2.26 26.06 -62.22
N GLU A 798 -2.88 25.01 -62.76
CA GLU A 798 -4.23 24.55 -62.40
C GLU A 798 -4.15 23.24 -61.63
N ARG A 799 -4.89 23.12 -60.51
CA ARG A 799 -4.91 21.88 -59.73
C ARG A 799 -5.82 20.86 -60.41
N VAL A 800 -5.20 19.86 -61.02
CA VAL A 800 -5.86 18.70 -61.61
C VAL A 800 -5.46 17.45 -60.85
N SER A 801 -6.46 16.69 -60.40
CA SER A 801 -6.25 15.42 -59.72
C SER A 801 -5.77 14.35 -60.72
N TYR A 802 -5.04 13.34 -60.23
CA TYR A 802 -5.05 12.02 -60.83
C TYR A 802 -6.45 11.41 -60.74
N ASP A 803 -6.73 10.49 -61.64
CA ASP A 803 -8.01 9.80 -61.77
C ASP A 803 -8.32 8.92 -60.55
N VAL A 804 -7.28 8.50 -59.80
CA VAL A 804 -7.37 7.70 -58.57
C VAL A 804 -6.28 8.12 -57.57
N MET A 805 -6.35 7.60 -56.34
CA MET A 805 -5.40 7.87 -55.26
C MET A 805 -3.96 7.48 -55.62
N THR A 806 -3.00 8.35 -55.33
CA THR A 806 -1.56 8.04 -55.44
C THR A 806 -1.06 7.21 -54.25
N PRO A 807 -0.04 6.36 -54.41
CA PRO A 807 0.58 5.61 -53.31
C PRO A 807 1.02 6.50 -52.14
N SER A 808 1.63 7.65 -52.42
CA SER A 808 2.01 8.65 -51.41
C SER A 808 0.83 9.18 -50.58
N ALA A 809 -0.34 9.39 -51.21
CA ALA A 809 -1.55 9.80 -50.50
C ALA A 809 -2.11 8.67 -49.63
N ALA A 810 -2.10 7.43 -50.14
CA ALA A 810 -2.48 6.25 -49.36
C ALA A 810 -1.57 6.06 -48.14
N ARG A 811 -0.23 6.15 -48.31
CA ARG A 811 0.75 6.09 -47.22
C ARG A 811 0.47 7.14 -46.15
N SER A 812 0.18 8.38 -46.58
CA SER A 812 -0.10 9.49 -45.67
C SER A 812 -1.32 9.23 -44.78
N ILE A 813 -2.31 8.45 -45.24
CA ILE A 813 -3.46 8.06 -44.41
C ILE A 813 -3.04 7.10 -43.30
N PHE A 814 -2.21 6.10 -43.60
CA PHE A 814 -1.65 5.21 -42.57
C PHE A 814 -0.80 5.99 -41.55
N GLU A 815 0.01 6.93 -42.00
CA GLU A 815 0.82 7.81 -41.14
C GLU A 815 -0.03 8.75 -40.28
N ALA A 816 -1.14 9.26 -40.83
CA ALA A 816 -2.09 10.08 -40.08
C ALA A 816 -2.71 9.30 -38.91
N ILE A 817 -2.84 7.97 -39.01
CA ILE A 817 -3.29 7.09 -37.92
C ILE A 817 -2.15 6.80 -36.94
N LEU A 818 -0.98 6.39 -37.45
CA LEU A 818 0.23 6.17 -36.66
C LEU A 818 1.50 6.55 -37.45
N TRP A 819 2.23 7.54 -36.92
CA TRP A 819 3.57 7.92 -37.39
C TRP A 819 4.58 7.86 -36.25
N LYS A 820 5.74 7.23 -36.52
CA LYS A 820 6.93 7.24 -35.68
C LYS A 820 8.19 7.27 -36.56
N PRO A 821 9.30 7.88 -36.11
CA PRO A 821 10.57 7.84 -36.87
C PRO A 821 11.10 6.43 -37.11
N ALA A 822 10.75 5.48 -36.23
CA ALA A 822 11.23 4.10 -36.23
C ALA A 822 10.47 3.16 -37.20
N ILE A 823 9.44 3.65 -37.90
CA ILE A 823 8.58 2.82 -38.75
C ILE A 823 8.40 3.41 -40.14
N ARG A 824 8.10 2.54 -41.12
CA ARG A 824 7.79 2.92 -42.49
C ARG A 824 6.61 2.10 -43.01
N TRP A 825 5.64 2.80 -43.60
CA TRP A 825 4.50 2.22 -44.28
C TRP A 825 4.81 1.99 -45.76
N ARG A 826 4.47 0.81 -46.27
CA ARG A 826 4.63 0.46 -47.68
C ARG A 826 3.28 0.06 -48.26
N VAL A 827 2.73 0.90 -49.13
CA VAL A 827 1.49 0.61 -49.87
C VAL A 827 1.82 -0.30 -51.04
N HIS A 828 1.09 -1.40 -51.19
CA HIS A 828 1.27 -2.35 -52.31
C HIS A 828 0.03 -2.49 -53.19
N ARG A 829 -1.16 -2.13 -52.71
CA ARG A 829 -2.39 -2.24 -53.50
C ARG A 829 -3.44 -1.20 -53.15
N ILE A 830 -4.12 -0.67 -54.17
CA ILE A 830 -5.22 0.30 -54.03
C ILE A 830 -6.41 -0.18 -54.85
N GLU A 831 -7.56 -0.37 -54.22
CA GLU A 831 -8.82 -0.75 -54.87
C GLU A 831 -9.76 0.45 -54.92
N VAL A 832 -10.39 0.68 -56.07
CA VAL A 832 -11.33 1.78 -56.30
C VAL A 832 -12.74 1.25 -56.12
N LEU A 833 -13.43 1.72 -55.06
CA LEU A 833 -14.73 1.19 -54.66
C LEU A 833 -15.91 1.91 -55.33
N LYS A 834 -15.70 3.14 -55.82
CA LYS A 834 -16.73 3.96 -56.49
C LYS A 834 -16.28 4.41 -57.89
N PRO A 835 -17.20 4.63 -58.85
CA PRO A 835 -16.84 5.08 -60.19
C PRO A 835 -16.10 6.42 -60.15
N ILE A 836 -15.15 6.63 -61.06
CA ILE A 836 -14.37 7.87 -61.13
C ILE A 836 -15.30 9.01 -61.58
N SER A 837 -15.67 9.87 -60.63
CA SER A 837 -16.51 11.05 -60.88
C SER A 837 -15.70 12.32 -60.67
N TRP A 838 -15.80 13.24 -61.61
CA TRP A 838 -15.11 14.53 -61.56
C TRP A 838 -16.04 15.67 -61.17
N ILE A 839 -15.46 16.71 -60.59
CA ILE A 839 -16.13 17.98 -60.31
C ILE A 839 -15.17 19.13 -60.59
N ASN A 840 -15.70 20.20 -61.18
CA ASN A 840 -14.99 21.47 -61.29
C ASN A 840 -15.41 22.37 -60.12
N LEU A 841 -14.45 22.78 -59.29
CA LEU A 841 -14.69 23.69 -58.18
C LEU A 841 -13.76 24.90 -58.29
N ARG A 842 -14.30 26.09 -58.02
CA ARG A 842 -13.50 27.30 -57.82
C ARG A 842 -13.18 27.43 -56.34
N ARG A 843 -11.89 27.53 -56.02
CA ARG A 843 -11.39 27.71 -54.65
C ARG A 843 -10.75 29.07 -54.51
N ASN A 844 -10.86 29.63 -53.31
CA ASN A 844 -10.11 30.80 -52.91
C ASN A 844 -8.77 30.32 -52.36
N GLU A 845 -7.68 30.69 -52.99
CA GLU A 845 -6.32 30.43 -52.53
C GLU A 845 -5.62 31.75 -52.22
N VAL A 846 -4.63 31.75 -51.33
CA VAL A 846 -3.78 32.93 -51.08
C VAL A 846 -2.57 32.84 -52.00
N SER A 847 -2.27 33.88 -52.78
CA SER A 847 -1.17 33.90 -53.76
C SER A 847 0.23 34.04 -53.15
N ALA A 848 0.30 34.52 -51.91
CA ALA A 848 1.54 34.81 -51.22
C ALA A 848 1.76 33.91 -50.00
N VAL A 849 3.03 33.61 -49.71
CA VAL A 849 3.49 32.99 -48.45
C VAL A 849 4.22 34.05 -47.66
N VAL A 850 4.07 34.06 -46.33
CA VAL A 850 4.75 35.04 -45.46
C VAL A 850 6.26 34.92 -45.68
N SER A 851 6.90 36.03 -46.07
CA SER A 851 8.34 36.08 -46.30
C SER A 851 9.10 35.84 -45.00
N THR A 852 9.89 34.76 -44.94
CA THR A 852 10.78 34.45 -43.81
C THR A 852 11.76 35.59 -43.52
N ARG A 853 12.19 36.32 -44.56
CA ARG A 853 13.05 37.50 -44.41
C ARG A 853 12.34 38.65 -43.68
N ASN A 854 11.06 38.88 -43.99
CA ASN A 854 10.28 39.94 -43.34
C ASN A 854 10.00 39.59 -41.87
N VAL A 855 9.77 38.31 -41.57
CA VAL A 855 9.63 37.81 -40.19
C VAL A 855 10.91 38.04 -39.39
N GLN A 856 12.07 37.70 -39.95
CA GLN A 856 13.36 37.90 -39.28
C GLN A 856 13.68 39.39 -39.05
N GLN A 857 13.36 40.27 -40.00
CA GLN A 857 13.52 41.71 -39.84
C GLN A 857 12.61 42.29 -38.75
N ALA A 858 11.34 41.89 -38.72
CA ALA A 858 10.39 42.33 -37.70
C ALA A 858 10.78 41.83 -36.29
N MET A 859 11.31 40.60 -36.19
CA MET A 859 11.85 40.06 -34.93
C MET A 859 13.07 40.86 -34.44
N ALA A 860 13.96 41.27 -35.34
CA ALA A 860 15.15 42.05 -34.98
C ALA A 860 14.81 43.50 -34.60
N ALA A 861 13.82 44.11 -35.26
CA ALA A 861 13.41 45.50 -35.04
C ALA A 861 12.39 45.67 -33.89
N GLY A 862 11.87 44.57 -33.32
CA GLY A 862 10.84 44.58 -32.28
C GLY A 862 9.45 45.05 -32.74
N SER A 863 9.28 45.37 -34.02
CA SER A 863 8.01 45.76 -34.65
C SER A 863 8.04 45.48 -36.15
N GLY A 864 6.90 45.17 -36.77
CA GLY A 864 6.78 44.94 -38.22
C GLY A 864 5.47 44.26 -38.61
N GLN A 865 5.10 44.37 -39.90
CA GLN A 865 3.87 43.78 -40.43
C GLN A 865 4.09 42.29 -40.78
N LEU A 866 3.62 41.42 -39.87
CA LEU A 866 3.77 39.96 -39.96
C LEU A 866 2.54 39.25 -40.53
N ALA A 867 1.43 39.98 -40.70
CA ALA A 867 0.16 39.43 -41.15
C ALA A 867 0.04 39.51 -42.68
N LEU A 868 -0.34 38.38 -43.30
CA LEU A 868 -0.94 38.35 -44.63
C LEU A 868 -2.45 38.50 -44.47
N TYR A 869 -3.02 39.57 -45.01
CA TYR A 869 -4.46 39.76 -45.02
C TYR A 869 -5.06 39.03 -46.22
N ILE A 870 -5.92 38.04 -45.94
CA ILE A 870 -6.52 37.16 -46.96
C ILE A 870 -7.23 37.97 -48.04
N GLU A 871 -7.91 39.07 -47.70
CA GLU A 871 -8.64 39.90 -48.66
C GLU A 871 -7.75 40.61 -49.70
N GLU A 872 -6.47 40.83 -49.40
CA GLU A 872 -5.53 41.54 -50.28
C GLU A 872 -4.78 40.60 -51.24
N GLU A 873 -4.67 39.31 -50.88
CA GLU A 873 -3.85 38.29 -51.57
C GLU A 873 -4.69 37.08 -52.02
N ARG A 874 -6.02 37.20 -52.04
CA ARG A 874 -6.94 36.14 -52.47
C ARG A 874 -7.02 36.07 -53.98
N GLN A 875 -6.73 34.88 -54.51
CA GLN A 875 -6.95 34.52 -55.90
C GLN A 875 -8.00 33.40 -55.99
N GLN A 876 -8.86 33.44 -57.01
CA GLN A 876 -9.75 32.33 -57.33
C GLN A 876 -9.12 31.45 -58.39
N ARG A 877 -8.94 30.17 -58.07
CA ARG A 877 -8.45 29.17 -59.03
C ARG A 877 -9.52 28.11 -59.25
N ALA A 878 -9.78 27.80 -60.52
CA ALA A 878 -10.55 26.62 -60.87
C ALA A 878 -9.67 25.38 -60.68
N GLY A 879 -10.24 24.31 -60.15
CA GLY A 879 -9.59 23.02 -60.02
C GLY A 879 -10.52 21.90 -60.46
N TYR A 880 -9.91 20.85 -61.00
CA TYR A 880 -10.59 19.66 -61.45
C TYR A 880 -10.30 18.53 -60.47
N PHE A 881 -11.30 18.20 -59.65
CA PHE A 881 -11.19 17.32 -58.49
C PHE A 881 -12.07 16.09 -58.66
N LEU A 882 -11.80 15.08 -57.84
CA LEU A 882 -12.67 13.91 -57.75
C LEU A 882 -13.80 14.18 -56.75
N ARG A 883 -14.97 13.60 -57.00
CA ARG A 883 -16.14 13.67 -56.12
C ARG A 883 -16.58 12.27 -55.70
N ASP A 884 -17.02 12.16 -54.45
CA ASP A 884 -17.59 10.96 -53.84
C ASP A 884 -16.69 9.73 -54.02
N VAL A 885 -15.45 9.85 -53.54
CA VAL A 885 -14.45 8.81 -53.70
C VAL A 885 -14.47 7.83 -52.53
N ALA A 886 -14.22 6.56 -52.82
CA ALA A 886 -14.00 5.53 -51.83
C ALA A 886 -12.94 4.54 -52.34
N TYR A 887 -12.02 4.16 -51.47
CA TYR A 887 -10.91 3.27 -51.77
C TYR A 887 -10.75 2.22 -50.68
N ARG A 888 -10.20 1.07 -51.05
CA ARG A 888 -9.61 0.11 -50.12
C ARG A 888 -8.11 0.07 -50.34
N ILE A 889 -7.34 0.44 -49.34
CA ILE A 889 -5.87 0.58 -49.44
C ILE A 889 -5.18 -0.47 -48.58
N HIS A 890 -4.16 -1.11 -49.15
CA HIS A 890 -3.41 -2.19 -48.51
C HIS A 890 -1.95 -1.78 -48.33
N ALA A 891 -1.44 -1.95 -47.12
CA ALA A 891 -0.07 -1.59 -46.78
C ALA A 891 0.51 -2.49 -45.70
N ASP A 892 1.83 -2.66 -45.76
CA ASP A 892 2.59 -3.38 -44.74
C ASP A 892 3.42 -2.39 -43.91
N LEU A 893 3.70 -2.78 -42.67
CA LEU A 893 4.50 -2.00 -41.73
C LEU A 893 5.89 -2.62 -41.58
N SER A 894 6.93 -1.79 -41.63
CA SER A 894 8.32 -2.21 -41.44
C SER A 894 9.08 -1.25 -40.50
N LEU A 895 10.17 -1.73 -39.89
CA LEU A 895 11.06 -0.89 -39.09
C LEU A 895 12.05 -0.15 -39.98
N THR A 896 12.35 1.10 -39.64
CA THR A 896 13.47 1.83 -40.25
C THR A 896 14.81 1.36 -39.65
N PRO A 897 15.93 1.48 -40.38
CA PRO A 897 17.25 1.16 -39.86
C PRO A 897 17.54 1.97 -38.59
N GLY A 898 17.71 1.28 -37.44
CA GLY A 898 17.94 1.90 -36.12
C GLY A 898 16.75 1.86 -35.14
N GLY A 899 15.63 1.20 -35.48
CA GLY A 899 14.54 0.94 -34.53
C GLY A 899 14.91 -0.12 -33.49
N ASN A 900 14.94 0.25 -32.21
CA ASN A 900 15.28 -0.66 -31.09
C ASN A 900 14.07 -1.39 -30.48
N GLU A 901 12.85 -1.11 -30.95
CA GLU A 901 11.62 -1.71 -30.42
C GLU A 901 11.03 -2.73 -31.42
N PRO A 902 10.37 -3.81 -30.93
CA PRO A 902 9.81 -4.83 -31.81
C PRO A 902 8.72 -4.28 -32.74
N LEU A 903 8.72 -4.70 -34.01
CA LEU A 903 7.71 -4.30 -35.02
C LEU A 903 6.27 -4.55 -34.53
N MET A 904 6.05 -5.65 -33.79
CA MET A 904 4.75 -6.03 -33.23
C MET A 904 4.12 -4.92 -32.37
N LYS A 905 4.94 -4.19 -31.60
CA LYS A 905 4.48 -3.06 -30.81
C LYS A 905 3.77 -2.03 -31.68
N TYR A 906 4.36 -1.70 -32.83
CA TYR A 906 3.81 -0.70 -33.74
C TYR A 906 2.60 -1.24 -34.51
N THR A 907 2.61 -2.52 -34.86
CA THR A 907 1.48 -3.25 -35.46
C THR A 907 0.23 -3.16 -34.56
N GLU A 908 0.36 -3.45 -33.27
CA GLU A 908 -0.75 -3.40 -32.32
C GLU A 908 -1.17 -1.96 -31.98
N MET A 909 -0.21 -1.04 -31.92
CA MET A 909 -0.50 0.39 -31.76
C MET A 909 -1.35 0.92 -32.91
N PHE A 910 -1.01 0.56 -34.15
CA PHE A 910 -1.78 0.96 -35.33
C PHE A 910 -3.17 0.32 -35.31
N THR A 911 -3.26 -1.00 -35.12
CA THR A 911 -4.51 -1.75 -35.09
C THR A 911 -5.51 -1.14 -34.10
N ARG A 912 -5.05 -0.87 -32.87
CA ARG A 912 -5.88 -0.27 -31.82
C ARG A 912 -6.37 1.13 -32.19
N ARG A 913 -5.52 1.95 -32.79
CA ARG A 913 -5.89 3.32 -33.22
C ARG A 913 -6.86 3.28 -34.38
N ALA A 914 -6.62 2.40 -35.34
CA ALA A 914 -7.46 2.25 -36.52
C ALA A 914 -8.88 1.76 -36.16
N ILE A 915 -9.01 0.75 -35.30
CA ILE A 915 -10.31 0.23 -34.81
C ILE A 915 -11.11 1.30 -34.05
N LYS A 916 -10.43 2.15 -33.28
CA LYS A 916 -11.07 3.20 -32.48
C LYS A 916 -11.29 4.51 -33.25
N GLY A 917 -10.98 4.55 -34.55
CA GLY A 917 -11.04 5.78 -35.36
C GLY A 917 -10.11 6.90 -34.89
N GLN A 918 -9.02 6.55 -34.18
CA GLN A 918 -8.08 7.52 -33.63
C GLN A 918 -6.98 7.87 -34.63
N CYS A 919 -6.70 9.15 -34.80
CA CYS A 919 -5.63 9.65 -35.66
C CYS A 919 -4.71 10.64 -34.91
N VAL A 920 -3.44 10.71 -35.32
CA VAL A 920 -2.48 11.74 -34.88
C VAL A 920 -2.85 13.09 -35.50
N ASN A 921 -3.25 13.08 -36.77
CA ASN A 921 -3.81 14.22 -37.49
C ASN A 921 -4.98 13.72 -38.33
N GLN A 922 -5.96 14.57 -38.63
CA GLN A 922 -7.10 14.20 -39.48
C GLN A 922 -6.60 13.67 -40.85
N PRO A 923 -6.90 12.41 -41.22
CA PRO A 923 -6.55 11.88 -42.54
C PRO A 923 -7.27 12.66 -43.64
N TYR A 924 -6.63 12.81 -44.80
CA TYR A 924 -7.15 13.58 -45.92
C TYR A 924 -6.78 12.97 -47.28
N LEU A 925 -7.58 13.27 -48.30
CA LEU A 925 -7.50 12.71 -49.65
C LEU A 925 -6.72 13.68 -50.57
N GLY A 926 -5.39 13.61 -50.46
CA GLY A 926 -4.42 14.37 -51.27
C GLY A 926 -4.21 15.81 -50.80
N CYS A 927 -5.27 16.61 -50.67
CA CYS A 927 -5.22 17.96 -50.10
C CYS A 927 -5.83 18.01 -48.69
N ARG A 928 -5.24 18.76 -47.75
CA ARG A 928 -5.68 18.84 -46.34
C ARG A 928 -7.14 19.27 -46.13
N GLU A 929 -7.72 20.01 -47.08
CA GLU A 929 -9.13 20.43 -47.04
C GLU A 929 -10.12 19.28 -47.28
N PHE A 930 -9.64 18.16 -47.85
CA PHE A 930 -10.48 17.02 -48.20
C PHE A 930 -10.32 15.92 -47.16
N ALA A 931 -10.97 16.09 -46.00
CA ALA A 931 -10.93 15.12 -44.92
C ALA A 931 -11.43 13.73 -45.38
N ALA A 932 -10.75 12.68 -44.91
CA ALA A 932 -11.07 11.29 -45.17
C ALA A 932 -11.64 10.64 -43.90
N ALA A 933 -12.74 9.90 -44.06
CA ALA A 933 -13.15 8.88 -43.10
C ALA A 933 -12.41 7.58 -43.40
N PHE A 934 -12.09 6.78 -42.37
CA PHE A 934 -11.42 5.50 -42.55
C PHE A 934 -11.94 4.44 -41.59
N ASN A 935 -11.89 3.17 -42.00
CA ASN A 935 -12.19 2.00 -41.18
C ASN A 935 -11.16 0.89 -41.43
N LEU A 936 -10.74 0.17 -40.39
CA LEU A 936 -9.90 -1.02 -40.53
C LEU A 936 -10.74 -2.22 -40.96
N VAL A 937 -10.33 -2.93 -42.02
CA VAL A 937 -11.02 -4.12 -42.53
C VAL A 937 -10.06 -5.31 -42.59
N THR A 938 -10.60 -6.52 -42.47
CA THR A 938 -9.81 -7.75 -42.62
C THR A 938 -9.42 -7.96 -44.08
N PRO A 939 -8.17 -8.32 -44.40
CA PRO A 939 -7.71 -8.54 -45.78
C PRO A 939 -8.56 -9.54 -46.58
N ASP A 940 -9.12 -10.55 -45.91
CA ASP A 940 -9.93 -11.62 -46.52
C ASP A 940 -11.43 -11.28 -46.68
N ALA A 941 -11.87 -10.08 -46.30
CA ALA A 941 -13.24 -9.63 -46.55
C ALA A 941 -13.42 -9.22 -48.03
N THR A 942 -13.28 -10.17 -48.95
CA THR A 942 -13.50 -9.97 -50.39
C THR A 942 -14.98 -9.79 -50.68
N THR A 943 -15.49 -8.56 -50.56
CA THR A 943 -16.64 -8.13 -51.35
C THR A 943 -16.20 -7.94 -52.81
N ALA A 944 -17.00 -8.41 -53.75
CA ALA A 944 -16.78 -8.14 -55.17
C ALA A 944 -16.70 -6.62 -55.40
N LEU A 945 -15.65 -6.17 -56.10
CA LEU A 945 -15.46 -4.75 -56.41
C LEU A 945 -16.63 -4.28 -57.29
N PRO A 946 -17.42 -3.27 -56.88
CA PRO A 946 -18.67 -2.93 -57.55
C PRO A 946 -18.56 -2.54 -59.03
N ASN A 947 -17.39 -2.08 -59.50
CA ASN A 947 -17.27 -1.44 -60.82
C ASN A 947 -16.32 -2.10 -61.83
N GLY A 948 -15.49 -3.08 -61.45
CA GLY A 948 -14.69 -3.91 -62.37
C GLY A 948 -13.91 -3.20 -63.50
N GLU A 949 -13.69 -1.89 -63.42
CA GLU A 949 -13.21 -1.07 -64.54
C GLU A 949 -11.72 -1.35 -64.79
N THR A 950 -11.34 -1.52 -66.05
CA THR A 950 -9.94 -1.66 -66.48
C THR A 950 -9.56 -0.47 -67.33
N ARG A 951 -8.54 0.29 -66.90
CA ARG A 951 -8.14 1.55 -67.53
C ARG A 951 -6.64 1.79 -67.37
N GLU A 952 -6.01 2.24 -68.45
CA GLU A 952 -4.65 2.77 -68.41
C GLU A 952 -4.68 4.17 -67.77
N LEU A 953 -3.93 4.37 -66.67
CA LEU A 953 -3.89 5.65 -65.93
C LEU A 953 -2.67 6.50 -66.31
N GLY A 954 -1.68 5.87 -66.95
CA GLY A 954 -0.44 6.51 -67.40
C GLY A 954 0.55 6.74 -66.25
N TRP A 955 1.50 7.66 -66.44
CA TRP A 955 2.49 7.98 -65.42
C TRP A 955 1.84 8.62 -64.19
N MET A 956 2.02 7.97 -63.04
CA MET A 956 1.49 8.40 -61.76
C MET A 956 2.63 8.59 -60.77
N LEU A 957 2.54 9.64 -59.95
CA LEU A 957 3.46 9.86 -58.84
C LEU A 957 3.36 8.69 -57.84
N HIS A 958 4.49 8.02 -57.59
CA HIS A 958 4.63 7.03 -56.54
C HIS A 958 4.82 7.74 -55.19
N ASP A 959 5.99 8.35 -54.98
CA ASP A 959 6.34 9.16 -53.81
C ASP A 959 7.54 10.09 -54.11
N LEU A 960 7.95 10.87 -53.13
CA LEU A 960 9.16 11.70 -53.18
C LEU A 960 10.37 10.94 -52.59
N ASP A 961 11.50 10.99 -53.30
CA ASP A 961 12.79 10.49 -52.84
C ASP A 961 13.48 11.54 -51.97
N PHE A 962 13.54 11.30 -50.66
CA PHE A 962 14.14 12.19 -49.66
C PHE A 962 15.61 11.86 -49.35
N THR A 963 16.30 11.07 -50.18
CA THR A 963 17.75 10.81 -50.04
C THR A 963 18.57 12.10 -49.98
N HIS A 964 18.12 13.15 -50.66
CA HIS A 964 18.62 14.52 -50.54
C HIS A 964 17.51 15.45 -50.02
N PRO A 965 17.37 15.63 -48.68
CA PRO A 965 16.24 16.34 -48.08
C PRO A 965 16.07 17.80 -48.52
N SER A 966 17.13 18.43 -49.01
CA SER A 966 17.12 19.79 -49.55
C SER A 966 16.53 19.89 -50.96
N ASP A 967 16.39 18.78 -51.69
CA ASP A 967 15.88 18.72 -53.06
C ASP A 967 15.22 17.36 -53.36
N PRO A 968 14.04 17.07 -52.78
CA PRO A 968 13.38 15.78 -52.92
C PRO A 968 12.91 15.53 -54.35
N GLN A 969 13.34 14.42 -54.95
CA GLN A 969 13.04 14.09 -56.35
C GLN A 969 11.76 13.26 -56.48
N PRO A 970 10.80 13.62 -57.35
CA PRO A 970 9.59 12.82 -57.55
C PRO A 970 9.90 11.52 -58.30
N ARG A 971 9.30 10.41 -57.85
CA ARG A 971 9.39 9.11 -58.51
C ARG A 971 8.03 8.74 -59.11
N PHE A 972 8.02 8.21 -60.34
CA PHE A 972 6.82 7.87 -61.09
C PHE A 972 6.81 6.39 -61.49
N PHE A 973 5.62 5.84 -61.64
CA PHE A 973 5.41 4.52 -62.22
C PHE A 973 4.29 4.58 -63.26
N ASN A 974 4.30 3.66 -64.22
CA ASN A 974 3.23 3.57 -65.20
C ASN A 974 2.05 2.82 -64.58
N ALA A 975 1.04 3.55 -64.14
CA ALA A 975 -0.10 3.02 -63.42
C ALA A 975 -1.18 2.50 -64.38
N LYS A 976 -1.69 1.31 -64.05
CA LYS A 976 -2.83 0.69 -64.71
C LYS A 976 -3.81 0.21 -63.65
N MET A 977 -5.09 0.45 -63.88
CA MET A 977 -6.17 -0.12 -63.10
C MET A 977 -6.71 -1.35 -63.83
N VAL A 978 -6.74 -2.51 -63.18
CA VAL A 978 -7.29 -3.75 -63.73
C VAL A 978 -8.39 -4.24 -62.79
N ALA A 979 -9.60 -4.38 -63.30
CA ALA A 979 -10.78 -4.76 -62.52
C ALA A 979 -10.99 -3.90 -61.23
N GLY A 980 -10.69 -2.60 -61.30
CA GLY A 980 -10.78 -1.68 -60.17
C GLY A 980 -9.57 -1.69 -59.22
N VAL A 981 -8.52 -2.45 -59.52
CA VAL A 981 -7.32 -2.58 -58.67
C VAL A 981 -6.11 -1.93 -59.34
N VAL A 982 -5.37 -1.13 -58.59
CA VAL A 982 -4.04 -0.61 -58.94
C VAL A 982 -3.01 -1.33 -58.06
N GLU A 983 -2.19 -2.16 -58.67
CA GLU A 983 -1.02 -2.77 -58.02
C GLU A 983 0.12 -1.75 -57.98
N VAL A 984 0.69 -1.55 -56.80
CA VAL A 984 1.73 -0.54 -56.54
C VAL A 984 3.09 -1.23 -56.51
N PRO A 985 4.01 -0.92 -57.44
CA PRO A 985 5.33 -1.53 -57.44
C PRO A 985 6.15 -1.08 -56.21
N PRO A 986 7.19 -1.83 -55.83
CA PRO A 986 8.19 -1.38 -54.86
C PRO A 986 8.71 0.02 -55.20
N PHE A 987 9.00 0.85 -54.20
CA PHE A 987 9.48 2.23 -54.43
C PHE A 987 10.77 2.26 -55.25
N GLU A 988 11.61 1.24 -55.10
CA GLU A 988 12.88 1.06 -55.81
C GLU A 988 12.70 0.86 -57.32
N GLU A 989 11.53 0.41 -57.78
CA GLU A 989 11.21 0.23 -59.20
C GLU A 989 10.63 1.49 -59.85
N ALA A 990 10.28 2.50 -59.04
CA ALA A 990 9.77 3.77 -59.54
C ALA A 990 10.88 4.62 -60.17
N ARG A 991 10.59 5.22 -61.33
CA ARG A 991 11.55 5.98 -62.14
C ARG A 991 11.55 7.44 -61.72
N GLY A 992 12.74 8.02 -61.53
CA GLY A 992 12.93 9.46 -61.26
C GLY A 992 12.84 10.30 -62.52
#